data_AF-A0A4D8QDV5-F1
#
_entry.id   AF-A0A4D8QDV5-F1
#
_cell.length_a   1.000
_cell.length_b   1.000
_cell.length_c   1.000
_cell.angle_alpha   90.00
_cell.angle_beta   90.00
_cell.angle_gamma   90.00
#
_symmetry.space_group_name_H-M   'P 1'
#
loop_
_entity.id
_entity.type
_entity.pdbx_description
1 polymer ?
#
loop_
_entity_poly.entity_id
_entity_poly.type
_entity_poly.pdbx_seq_one_letter_code
_entity_poly.pdbx_strand_id
1 'polypeptide(L)'
;MPFICFDADNVIIHAGRCTGGEWERLRSEWRTLALRMACCPAAAIPVVHETGTRFFRHHPGEDCGSESESLEHQSVKADAAVAAQAAGWSVAIEGGGTAPGGEKWRADVLCVRGEERIALEVQMSRQTREEYWRRQAVYASSGVKGVWFAGHKGFEPHWSTPDLPIFPIRMTGLKADVRLGRGRHRDPEMPVERFVGEFLRGLWHCREPIAAPAVIVPELAVCLDCGREVLTGPAVAAFPGEADPAYPSGPIFARTLDLDIADTATARSAWSSHRIIAPPRKGMRCPYCSGRLCAPIHFTPERLCKAQHCIQERHGSILLTAGGWWRRGEPLIPKGWMRPETPPGDPISLTSITERSRRRLTAPLHAVRARREAVLSAIRSAIADQSGWRLLLNDQGIFCDGDDPGNWIADIVLEETVPGGRRMAFFLAFDTYALPRCRLYAQRAANQYPDSDAVLLSPALNRLGFSKRVLDIPMTGGSKPLVSVNDEMVTLARFAADLVRGSLVVMTSVRVPYSLLPAPSSCSSCGRTKFVEGFVALHFGEDDSVFGNSIVVVPAPSSWFLSGGTPVGGWRASGAAQSPYCVCGARLRSNVTAEVLLEICGDLQVRHGRWRLPVGPLVWRGTIPLPPDALGHATGHRTWTLDGWESHIGAVAPPPDGDAVAKRRAVFDSLLRGAEATGWRVDASHADQGVVLVRSRTSRVAIAVLTTLPGPEADHRQAAEIRAADAVLRDTGAEEIIWLSMMPDPPLPRGHWRQAILLGWLEDAAYALPARDDPVPLDRFVQDILEGGWEYISEQPLSLTLVPERVRCAHCGSVSAIAPWCAATAAGRPAPSFARILGTMDGGMRLLPLDTAESLRRSAKRQLRLPSFQIRDGAVVQTCVRCGNILLPTLSGETLRQRWTGPGVGFLQVSVGVHRWCRLGEPILTGSLTVAGRPSRGRMTLEQWFAAATPQQLFSDWEGNFGQ
;
A
#
# COMPACT_ATOMS: atom_id res chain seq x y z
N MET A 1 -27.74 -53.02 -13.43
CA MET A 1 -29.21 -53.17 -13.51
C MET A 1 -29.64 -52.49 -14.81
N PRO A 2 -29.61 -53.19 -15.95
CA PRO A 2 -29.80 -52.57 -17.26
C PRO A 2 -31.12 -51.80 -17.40
N PHE A 3 -31.06 -50.57 -17.90
CA PHE A 3 -32.25 -49.73 -18.14
C PHE A 3 -32.89 -49.93 -19.51
N ILE A 4 -32.22 -50.67 -20.40
CA ILE A 4 -32.66 -50.91 -21.78
C ILE A 4 -32.69 -52.39 -22.13
N CYS A 5 -33.65 -52.76 -22.97
CA CYS A 5 -33.72 -54.03 -23.68
C CYS A 5 -34.17 -53.78 -25.12
N PHE A 6 -34.13 -54.82 -25.95
CA PHE A 6 -34.69 -54.81 -27.29
C PHE A 6 -35.93 -55.70 -27.34
N ASP A 7 -36.94 -55.30 -28.12
CA ASP A 7 -38.02 -56.20 -28.51
C ASP A 7 -37.65 -57.07 -29.72
N ALA A 8 -38.64 -57.82 -30.24
CA ALA A 8 -38.49 -58.67 -31.42
C ALA A 8 -38.09 -57.89 -32.69
N ASP A 9 -38.48 -56.63 -32.80
CA ASP A 9 -38.22 -55.75 -33.95
C ASP A 9 -36.92 -54.94 -33.78
N ASN A 10 -36.14 -55.19 -32.72
CA ASN A 10 -34.94 -54.44 -32.32
C ASN A 10 -35.25 -52.97 -31.96
N VAL A 11 -36.46 -52.67 -31.52
CA VAL A 11 -36.80 -51.37 -30.93
C VAL A 11 -36.29 -51.33 -29.49
N ILE A 12 -35.64 -50.23 -29.11
CA ILE A 12 -35.13 -50.06 -27.75
C ILE A 12 -36.30 -49.75 -26.82
N ILE A 13 -36.45 -50.54 -25.76
CA ILE A 13 -37.37 -50.25 -24.66
C ILE A 13 -36.58 -49.72 -23.48
N HIS A 14 -36.92 -48.51 -23.03
CA HIS A 14 -36.28 -47.85 -21.89
C HIS A 14 -37.17 -47.94 -20.64
N ALA A 15 -36.70 -48.63 -19.60
CA ALA A 15 -37.48 -48.92 -18.40
C ALA A 15 -37.98 -47.66 -17.66
N GLY A 16 -37.16 -46.61 -17.59
CA GLY A 16 -37.52 -45.33 -16.99
C GLY A 16 -38.53 -44.48 -17.78
N ARG A 17 -38.85 -44.85 -19.03
CA ARG A 17 -39.76 -44.08 -19.92
C ARG A 17 -41.11 -44.75 -20.12
N CYS A 18 -41.22 -46.03 -19.78
CA CYS A 18 -42.49 -46.73 -19.82
C CYS A 18 -43.45 -46.06 -18.84
N THR A 19 -44.67 -45.76 -19.29
CA THR A 19 -45.80 -45.41 -18.43
C THR A 19 -46.13 -46.57 -17.47
N GLY A 20 -47.03 -46.34 -16.51
CA GLY A 20 -47.54 -47.44 -15.66
C GLY A 20 -48.08 -48.60 -16.48
N GLY A 21 -49.05 -48.30 -17.36
CA GLY A 21 -49.67 -49.31 -18.22
C GLY A 21 -48.71 -50.04 -19.15
N GLU A 22 -47.77 -49.32 -19.80
CA GLU A 22 -46.75 -49.96 -20.65
C GLU A 22 -45.85 -50.90 -19.85
N TRP A 23 -45.45 -50.49 -18.63
CA TRP A 23 -44.62 -51.33 -17.78
C TRP A 23 -45.35 -52.55 -17.24
N GLU A 24 -46.63 -52.40 -16.86
CA GLU A 24 -47.49 -53.53 -16.50
C GLU A 24 -47.61 -54.52 -17.67
N ARG A 25 -47.85 -54.02 -18.89
CA ARG A 25 -47.92 -54.85 -20.08
C ARG A 25 -46.62 -55.60 -20.34
N LEU A 26 -45.47 -54.91 -20.27
CA LEU A 26 -44.16 -55.55 -20.40
C LEU A 26 -44.01 -56.67 -19.36
N ARG A 27 -44.42 -56.45 -18.10
CA ARG A 27 -44.36 -57.48 -17.06
C ARG A 27 -45.26 -58.68 -17.32
N SER A 28 -46.45 -58.50 -17.88
CA SER A 28 -47.35 -59.62 -18.19
C SER A 28 -46.96 -60.37 -19.48
N GLU A 29 -46.37 -59.68 -20.45
CA GLU A 29 -46.18 -60.17 -21.82
C GLU A 29 -44.71 -60.36 -22.23
N TRP A 30 -43.72 -60.15 -21.35
CA TRP A 30 -42.30 -60.17 -21.76
C TRP A 30 -41.85 -61.46 -22.49
N ARG A 31 -42.48 -62.60 -22.20
CA ARG A 31 -42.21 -63.87 -22.90
C ARG A 31 -42.71 -63.87 -24.35
N THR A 32 -43.88 -63.29 -24.60
CA THR A 32 -44.47 -63.19 -25.94
C THR A 32 -43.85 -62.06 -26.75
N LEU A 33 -43.35 -61.01 -26.07
CA LEU A 33 -42.66 -59.88 -26.69
C LEU A 33 -41.19 -60.20 -27.04
N ALA A 34 -40.70 -61.40 -26.71
CA ALA A 34 -39.34 -61.86 -26.97
C ALA A 34 -38.26 -60.83 -26.59
N LEU A 35 -38.42 -60.21 -25.41
CA LEU A 35 -37.51 -59.16 -24.95
C LEU A 35 -36.10 -59.74 -24.76
N ARG A 36 -35.09 -59.05 -25.29
CA ARG A 36 -33.68 -59.44 -25.21
C ARG A 36 -32.85 -58.37 -24.53
N MET A 37 -31.86 -58.79 -23.76
CA MET A 37 -30.93 -57.90 -23.09
C MET A 37 -30.12 -57.09 -24.11
N ALA A 38 -29.76 -55.86 -23.75
CA ALA A 38 -29.01 -54.99 -24.65
C ALA A 38 -27.53 -55.37 -24.78
N CYS A 39 -26.95 -56.03 -23.77
CA CYS A 39 -25.54 -56.42 -23.72
C CYS A 39 -25.26 -57.85 -24.24
N CYS A 40 -26.28 -58.71 -24.32
CA CYS A 40 -26.12 -60.12 -24.71
C CYS A 40 -27.46 -60.68 -25.23
N PRO A 41 -27.48 -61.85 -25.88
CA PRO A 41 -28.71 -62.40 -26.47
C PRO A 41 -29.72 -62.95 -25.44
N ALA A 42 -29.40 -62.89 -24.15
CA ALA A 42 -30.23 -63.36 -23.04
C ALA A 42 -31.63 -62.74 -23.04
N ALA A 43 -32.61 -63.45 -22.48
CA ALA A 43 -33.95 -62.90 -22.34
C ALA A 43 -34.01 -61.82 -21.24
N ALA A 44 -34.69 -60.71 -21.53
CA ALA A 44 -34.84 -59.57 -20.63
C ALA A 44 -36.14 -59.64 -19.81
N ILE A 45 -36.00 -59.72 -18.48
CA ILE A 45 -37.13 -59.74 -17.55
C ILE A 45 -37.33 -58.33 -16.97
N PRO A 46 -38.49 -57.67 -17.17
CA PRO A 46 -38.79 -56.38 -16.53
C PRO A 46 -39.02 -56.56 -15.01
N VAL A 47 -38.26 -55.81 -14.21
CA VAL A 47 -38.27 -55.87 -12.73
C VAL A 47 -38.33 -54.47 -12.12
N VAL A 48 -38.96 -54.35 -10.95
CA VAL A 48 -38.97 -53.12 -10.16
C VAL A 48 -38.17 -53.36 -8.89
N HIS A 49 -37.22 -52.49 -8.59
CA HIS A 49 -36.45 -52.51 -7.35
C HIS A 49 -37.31 -52.00 -6.18
N GLU A 50 -36.93 -52.31 -4.94
CA GLU A 50 -37.63 -51.86 -3.73
C GLU A 50 -37.77 -50.33 -3.64
N THR A 51 -36.83 -49.60 -4.25
CA THR A 51 -36.83 -48.13 -4.35
C THR A 51 -37.74 -47.60 -5.47
N GLY A 52 -38.54 -48.46 -6.11
CA GLY A 52 -39.43 -48.11 -7.23
C GLY A 52 -38.75 -47.98 -8.59
N THR A 53 -37.43 -48.21 -8.67
CA THR A 53 -36.67 -48.10 -9.93
C THR A 53 -36.96 -49.28 -10.85
N ARG A 54 -37.39 -49.02 -12.08
CA ARG A 54 -37.67 -50.02 -13.12
C ARG A 54 -36.39 -50.36 -13.89
N PHE A 55 -36.12 -51.64 -14.13
CA PHE A 55 -34.96 -52.13 -14.87
C PHE A 55 -35.22 -53.51 -15.49
N PHE A 56 -34.30 -53.99 -16.31
CA PHE A 56 -34.32 -55.34 -16.88
C PHE A 56 -33.28 -56.22 -16.20
N ARG A 57 -33.64 -57.48 -15.95
CA ARG A 57 -32.75 -58.51 -15.39
C ARG A 57 -32.60 -59.63 -16.41
N HIS A 58 -31.39 -60.17 -16.53
CA HIS A 58 -31.14 -61.40 -17.27
C HIS A 58 -32.02 -62.55 -16.77
N HIS A 59 -32.41 -63.45 -17.67
CA HIS A 59 -33.04 -64.70 -17.26
C HIS A 59 -32.07 -65.51 -16.38
N PRO A 60 -32.55 -66.14 -15.28
CA PRO A 60 -31.70 -67.00 -14.45
C PRO A 60 -31.02 -68.10 -15.29
N GLY A 61 -29.72 -68.29 -15.08
CA GLY A 61 -28.91 -69.32 -15.76
C GLY A 61 -28.16 -68.85 -17.02
N GLU A 62 -28.38 -67.61 -17.47
CA GLU A 62 -27.62 -67.01 -18.58
C GLU A 62 -26.51 -66.12 -18.03
N ASP A 63 -25.26 -66.53 -18.22
CA ASP A 63 -24.10 -65.75 -17.75
C ASP A 63 -23.79 -64.61 -18.74
N CYS A 64 -23.74 -63.40 -18.22
CA CYS A 64 -23.44 -62.21 -19.00
C CYS A 64 -22.06 -61.73 -18.59
N GLY A 65 -21.06 -61.94 -19.46
CA GLY A 65 -19.69 -61.48 -19.25
C GLY A 65 -19.49 -59.96 -19.30
N SER A 66 -20.56 -59.17 -19.11
CA SER A 66 -20.49 -57.71 -18.98
C SER A 66 -20.05 -57.33 -17.57
N GLU A 67 -19.06 -56.44 -17.46
CA GLU A 67 -18.65 -55.88 -16.16
C GLU A 67 -19.76 -55.06 -15.50
N SER A 68 -19.71 -54.93 -14.18
CA SER A 68 -20.71 -54.16 -13.43
C SER A 68 -20.51 -52.65 -13.62
N GLU A 69 -21.31 -52.03 -14.48
CA GLU A 69 -21.38 -50.57 -14.62
C GLU A 69 -22.26 -49.91 -13.55
N SER A 70 -21.99 -48.64 -13.25
CA SER A 70 -22.82 -47.87 -12.33
C SER A 70 -24.20 -47.56 -12.92
N LEU A 71 -25.20 -47.29 -12.06
CA LEU A 71 -26.55 -46.95 -12.51
C LEU A 71 -26.57 -45.63 -13.30
N GLU A 72 -25.72 -44.67 -12.92
CA GLU A 72 -25.56 -43.41 -13.63
C GLU A 72 -25.04 -43.64 -15.05
N HIS A 73 -24.01 -44.48 -15.21
CA HIS A 73 -23.46 -44.83 -16.53
C HIS A 73 -24.53 -45.48 -17.40
N GLN A 74 -25.25 -46.48 -16.86
CA GLN A 74 -26.31 -47.18 -17.57
C GLN A 74 -27.47 -46.25 -17.98
N SER A 75 -27.81 -45.26 -17.15
CA SER A 75 -28.88 -44.30 -17.46
C SER A 75 -28.50 -43.37 -18.62
N VAL A 76 -27.30 -42.80 -18.61
CA VAL A 76 -26.83 -41.92 -19.71
C VAL A 76 -26.69 -42.69 -21.03
N LYS A 77 -26.15 -43.91 -20.96
CA LYS A 77 -26.04 -44.82 -22.10
C LYS A 77 -27.41 -45.10 -22.72
N ALA A 78 -28.40 -45.37 -21.88
CA ALA A 78 -29.77 -45.62 -22.29
C ALA A 78 -30.42 -44.40 -22.96
N ASP A 79 -30.29 -43.21 -22.37
CA ASP A 79 -30.80 -41.96 -22.94
C ASP A 79 -30.15 -41.64 -24.30
N ALA A 80 -28.84 -41.86 -24.43
CA ALA A 80 -28.11 -41.65 -25.68
C ALA A 80 -28.57 -42.62 -26.78
N ALA A 81 -28.76 -43.90 -26.45
CA ALA A 81 -29.20 -44.91 -27.40
C ALA A 81 -30.62 -44.67 -27.92
N VAL A 82 -31.56 -44.34 -27.04
CA VAL A 82 -32.94 -44.00 -27.42
C VAL A 82 -32.96 -42.77 -28.33
N ALA A 83 -32.20 -41.73 -27.97
CA ALA A 83 -32.10 -40.51 -28.77
C ALA A 83 -31.50 -40.76 -30.16
N ALA A 84 -30.50 -41.64 -30.25
CA ALA A 84 -29.87 -42.01 -31.52
C ALA A 84 -30.83 -42.78 -32.44
N GLN A 85 -31.55 -43.77 -31.90
CA GLN A 85 -32.56 -44.53 -32.66
C GLN A 85 -33.68 -43.60 -33.14
N ALA A 86 -34.19 -42.71 -32.26
CA ALA A 86 -35.19 -41.70 -32.62
C ALA A 86 -34.69 -40.65 -33.63
N ALA A 87 -33.37 -40.48 -33.77
CA ALA A 87 -32.75 -39.65 -34.80
C ALA A 87 -32.52 -40.40 -36.13
N GLY A 88 -33.01 -41.63 -36.25
CA GLY A 88 -32.92 -42.45 -37.47
C GLY A 88 -31.58 -43.16 -37.65
N TRP A 89 -30.82 -43.38 -36.57
CA TRP A 89 -29.59 -44.16 -36.60
C TRP A 89 -29.85 -45.62 -36.22
N SER A 90 -29.14 -46.55 -36.84
CA SER A 90 -29.04 -47.93 -36.34
C SER A 90 -28.13 -47.93 -35.12
N VAL A 91 -28.59 -48.51 -34.01
CA VAL A 91 -27.91 -48.45 -32.72
C VAL A 91 -27.49 -49.84 -32.26
N ALA A 92 -26.22 -50.00 -31.89
CA ALA A 92 -25.70 -51.19 -31.21
C ALA A 92 -25.12 -50.77 -29.84
N ILE A 93 -25.68 -51.34 -28.78
CA ILE A 93 -25.18 -51.15 -27.41
C ILE A 93 -23.93 -52.02 -27.24
N GLU A 94 -22.88 -51.47 -26.64
CA GLU A 94 -21.58 -52.16 -26.54
C GLU A 94 -21.02 -52.58 -27.90
N GLY A 95 -21.32 -51.80 -28.95
CA GLY A 95 -20.89 -52.09 -30.32
C GLY A 95 -19.36 -52.05 -30.44
N GLY A 96 -18.78 -53.13 -30.91
CA GLY A 96 -17.32 -53.28 -31.04
C GLY A 96 -16.81 -53.32 -32.48
N GLY A 97 -15.49 -53.20 -32.60
CA GLY A 97 -14.77 -53.32 -33.85
C GLY A 97 -13.29 -53.62 -33.61
N THR A 98 -12.52 -53.63 -34.70
CA THR A 98 -11.06 -53.81 -34.65
C THR A 98 -10.44 -52.76 -35.55
N ALA A 99 -9.51 -51.98 -34.98
CA ALA A 99 -8.76 -50.98 -35.73
C ALA A 99 -7.82 -51.66 -36.73
N PRO A 100 -7.35 -50.96 -37.78
CA PRO A 100 -6.39 -51.51 -38.75
C PRO A 100 -5.11 -52.07 -38.10
N GLY A 101 -4.71 -51.51 -36.95
CA GLY A 101 -3.58 -52.00 -36.15
C GLY A 101 -3.85 -53.25 -35.30
N GLY A 102 -5.03 -53.86 -35.41
CA GLY A 102 -5.43 -55.06 -34.66
C GLY A 102 -6.01 -54.79 -33.26
N GLU A 103 -5.99 -53.54 -32.78
CA GLU A 103 -6.58 -53.18 -31.49
C GLU A 103 -8.11 -53.29 -31.53
N LYS A 104 -8.68 -54.12 -30.64
CA LYS A 104 -10.12 -54.22 -30.47
C LYS A 104 -10.63 -53.03 -29.66
N TRP A 105 -11.77 -52.49 -30.06
CA TRP A 105 -12.45 -51.41 -29.34
C TRP A 105 -13.93 -51.75 -29.14
N ARG A 106 -14.53 -51.13 -28.14
CA ARG A 106 -15.95 -51.26 -27.80
C ARG A 106 -16.49 -49.89 -27.38
N ALA A 107 -17.52 -49.43 -28.06
CA ALA A 107 -18.22 -48.20 -27.74
C ALA A 107 -19.44 -48.50 -26.86
N ASP A 108 -19.74 -47.62 -25.89
CA ASP A 108 -20.98 -47.73 -25.10
C ASP A 108 -22.24 -47.79 -25.98
N VAL A 109 -22.31 -46.91 -26.99
CA VAL A 109 -23.37 -46.91 -28.01
C VAL A 109 -22.76 -46.61 -29.37
N LEU A 110 -22.76 -47.59 -30.27
CA LEU A 110 -22.33 -47.42 -31.66
C LEU A 110 -23.55 -47.08 -32.53
N CYS A 111 -23.51 -45.92 -33.17
CA CYS A 111 -24.54 -45.44 -34.09
C CYS A 111 -24.04 -45.56 -35.53
N VAL A 112 -24.84 -46.11 -36.43
CA VAL A 112 -24.52 -46.24 -37.87
C VAL A 112 -25.65 -45.68 -38.73
N ARG A 113 -25.31 -44.88 -39.74
CA ARG A 113 -26.25 -44.39 -40.76
C ARG A 113 -25.53 -44.24 -42.10
N GLY A 114 -25.82 -45.14 -43.04
CA GLY A 114 -25.05 -45.25 -44.28
C GLY A 114 -23.59 -45.58 -43.95
N GLU A 115 -22.66 -44.77 -44.47
CA GLU A 115 -21.22 -44.90 -44.20
C GLU A 115 -20.77 -44.22 -42.90
N GLU A 116 -21.62 -43.38 -42.28
CA GLU A 116 -21.26 -42.67 -41.06
C GLU A 116 -21.37 -43.60 -39.84
N ARG A 117 -20.32 -43.60 -39.00
CA ARG A 117 -20.27 -44.35 -37.74
C ARG A 117 -19.85 -43.43 -36.60
N ILE A 118 -20.63 -43.42 -35.52
CA ILE A 118 -20.39 -42.57 -34.34
C ILE A 118 -20.43 -43.45 -33.09
N ALA A 119 -19.37 -43.38 -32.28
CA ALA A 119 -19.32 -43.99 -30.96
C ALA A 119 -19.70 -42.94 -29.92
N LEU A 120 -20.84 -43.11 -29.24
CA LEU A 120 -21.20 -42.32 -28.06
C LEU A 120 -20.68 -43.03 -26.82
N GLU A 121 -19.85 -42.36 -26.05
CA GLU A 121 -19.11 -42.89 -24.90
C GLU A 121 -19.49 -42.17 -23.62
N VAL A 122 -19.65 -42.90 -22.52
CA VAL A 122 -20.00 -42.35 -21.21
C VAL A 122 -18.88 -42.68 -20.23
N GLN A 123 -18.27 -41.65 -19.66
CA GLN A 123 -17.11 -41.80 -18.78
C GLN A 123 -17.38 -41.21 -17.39
N MET A 124 -17.76 -42.08 -16.45
CA MET A 124 -18.05 -41.71 -15.05
C MET A 124 -16.82 -41.75 -14.14
N SER A 125 -15.87 -42.66 -14.41
CA SER A 125 -14.62 -42.75 -13.67
C SER A 125 -13.57 -41.79 -14.24
N ARG A 126 -12.59 -41.39 -13.42
CA ARG A 126 -11.54 -40.44 -13.84
C ARG A 126 -10.73 -41.02 -14.99
N GLN A 127 -10.68 -40.30 -16.11
CA GLN A 127 -9.84 -40.61 -17.28
C GLN A 127 -8.94 -39.41 -17.59
N THR A 128 -7.69 -39.67 -18.00
CA THR A 128 -6.73 -38.63 -18.37
C THR A 128 -6.99 -38.12 -19.78
N ARG A 129 -6.52 -36.91 -20.09
CA ARG A 129 -6.64 -36.32 -21.43
C ARG A 129 -5.96 -37.21 -22.48
N GLU A 130 -4.80 -37.75 -22.15
CA GLU A 130 -4.00 -38.62 -23.03
C GLU A 130 -4.77 -39.88 -23.40
N GLU A 131 -5.50 -40.47 -22.44
CA GLU A 131 -6.29 -41.68 -22.69
C GLU A 131 -7.52 -41.40 -23.57
N TYR A 132 -8.19 -40.25 -23.37
CA TYR A 132 -9.25 -39.83 -24.29
C TYR A 132 -8.72 -39.71 -25.73
N TRP A 133 -7.57 -39.07 -25.92
CA TRP A 133 -6.95 -38.94 -27.24
C TRP A 133 -6.52 -40.29 -27.84
N ARG A 134 -5.98 -41.19 -27.01
CA ARG A 134 -5.60 -42.54 -27.44
C ARG A 134 -6.83 -43.30 -27.96
N ARG A 135 -7.91 -43.36 -27.17
CA ARG A 135 -9.17 -44.01 -27.56
C ARG A 135 -9.80 -43.34 -28.78
N GLN A 136 -9.77 -42.01 -28.85
CA GLN A 136 -10.25 -41.25 -30.00
C GLN A 136 -9.46 -41.58 -31.27
N ALA A 137 -8.14 -41.76 -31.19
CA ALA A 137 -7.31 -42.15 -32.33
C ALA A 137 -7.64 -43.58 -32.83
N VAL A 138 -7.92 -44.51 -31.91
CA VAL A 138 -8.39 -45.87 -32.25
C VAL A 138 -9.72 -45.81 -33.01
N TYR A 139 -10.67 -45.01 -32.55
CA TYR A 139 -11.93 -44.78 -33.26
C TYR A 139 -11.71 -44.16 -34.64
N ALA A 140 -10.93 -43.07 -34.71
CA ALA A 140 -10.64 -42.38 -35.96
C ALA A 140 -9.99 -43.32 -37.00
N SER A 141 -9.03 -44.15 -36.58
CA SER A 141 -8.39 -45.14 -37.46
C SER A 141 -9.35 -46.22 -37.98
N SER A 142 -10.47 -46.41 -37.29
CA SER A 142 -11.53 -47.36 -37.66
C SER A 142 -12.67 -46.72 -38.46
N GLY A 143 -12.54 -45.44 -38.85
CA GLY A 143 -13.59 -44.68 -39.52
C GLY A 143 -14.79 -44.36 -38.61
N VAL A 144 -14.58 -44.35 -37.29
CA VAL A 144 -15.62 -44.06 -36.28
C VAL A 144 -15.32 -42.72 -35.63
N LYS A 145 -16.33 -41.86 -35.50
CA LYS A 145 -16.22 -40.59 -34.76
C LYS A 145 -16.61 -40.83 -33.30
N GLY A 146 -15.67 -40.65 -32.36
CA GLY A 146 -15.97 -40.74 -30.93
C GLY A 146 -16.59 -39.44 -30.38
N VAL A 147 -17.61 -39.56 -29.53
CA VAL A 147 -18.28 -38.46 -28.82
C VAL A 147 -18.44 -38.86 -27.36
N TRP A 148 -17.97 -38.03 -26.44
CA TRP A 148 -17.81 -38.38 -25.03
C TRP A 148 -18.71 -37.58 -24.10
N PHE A 149 -19.30 -38.24 -23.12
CA PHE A 149 -20.05 -37.67 -22.00
C PHE A 149 -19.28 -37.90 -20.70
N ALA A 150 -18.63 -36.86 -20.19
CA ALA A 150 -17.75 -36.94 -19.03
C ALA A 150 -18.45 -36.53 -17.74
N GLY A 151 -18.66 -37.49 -16.82
CA GLY A 151 -19.27 -37.27 -15.51
C GLY A 151 -18.26 -37.14 -14.35
N HIS A 152 -16.97 -37.36 -14.61
CA HIS A 152 -15.94 -37.34 -13.58
C HIS A 152 -15.37 -35.94 -13.30
N LYS A 153 -14.81 -35.75 -12.09
CA LYS A 153 -14.05 -34.53 -11.73
C LYS A 153 -12.68 -34.51 -12.41
N GLY A 154 -12.15 -33.31 -12.69
CA GLY A 154 -10.82 -33.12 -13.29
C GLY A 154 -10.82 -33.03 -14.81
N PHE A 155 -11.99 -33.11 -15.46
CA PHE A 155 -12.17 -32.69 -16.85
C PHE A 155 -12.08 -31.17 -16.98
N GLU A 156 -11.36 -30.69 -17.99
CA GLU A 156 -11.29 -29.26 -18.31
C GLU A 156 -12.06 -28.97 -19.61
N PRO A 157 -13.05 -28.06 -19.59
CA PRO A 157 -13.94 -27.81 -20.74
C PRO A 157 -13.26 -27.40 -22.04
N HIS A 158 -12.03 -26.93 -22.00
CA HIS A 158 -11.27 -26.59 -23.20
C HIS A 158 -10.67 -27.81 -23.92
N TRP A 159 -10.81 -29.02 -23.39
CA TRP A 159 -10.43 -30.26 -24.07
C TRP A 159 -11.37 -30.61 -25.23
N SER A 160 -12.59 -30.06 -25.22
CA SER A 160 -13.58 -30.28 -26.28
C SER A 160 -13.17 -29.57 -27.57
N THR A 161 -12.93 -30.34 -28.61
CA THR A 161 -12.48 -29.89 -29.94
C THR A 161 -13.29 -30.62 -31.03
N PRO A 162 -13.15 -30.25 -32.32
CA PRO A 162 -13.78 -31.02 -33.39
C PRO A 162 -13.30 -32.49 -33.42
N ASP A 163 -12.02 -32.72 -33.16
CA ASP A 163 -11.40 -34.05 -33.20
C ASP A 163 -11.63 -34.87 -31.93
N LEU A 164 -11.84 -34.20 -30.80
CA LEU A 164 -12.26 -34.80 -29.53
C LEU A 164 -13.56 -34.13 -29.02
N PRO A 165 -14.73 -34.50 -29.57
CA PRO A 165 -16.03 -34.07 -29.07
C PRO A 165 -16.27 -34.63 -27.66
N ILE A 166 -16.00 -33.84 -26.63
CA ILE A 166 -16.22 -34.24 -25.24
C ILE A 166 -17.07 -33.21 -24.51
N PHE A 167 -18.08 -33.69 -23.80
CA PHE A 167 -19.12 -32.88 -23.18
C PHE A 167 -19.25 -33.23 -21.70
N PRO A 168 -19.12 -32.25 -20.79
CA PRO A 168 -19.35 -32.49 -19.37
C PRO A 168 -20.84 -32.75 -19.13
N ILE A 169 -21.14 -33.74 -18.31
CA ILE A 169 -22.52 -34.03 -17.86
C ILE A 169 -22.68 -33.79 -16.37
N ARG A 170 -23.86 -33.32 -15.97
CA ARG A 170 -24.29 -33.22 -14.57
C ARG A 170 -25.38 -34.26 -14.31
N MET A 171 -25.17 -35.09 -13.30
CA MET A 171 -26.18 -36.01 -12.80
C MET A 171 -27.06 -35.33 -11.75
N THR A 172 -28.37 -35.49 -11.87
CA THR A 172 -29.36 -35.19 -10.82
C THR A 172 -30.21 -36.44 -10.61
N GLY A 173 -29.77 -37.30 -9.67
CA GLY A 173 -30.24 -38.69 -9.62
C GLY A 173 -29.77 -39.45 -10.86
N LEU A 174 -30.69 -40.13 -11.55
CA LEU A 174 -30.42 -40.83 -12.81
C LEU A 174 -30.61 -39.95 -14.05
N LYS A 175 -31.04 -38.70 -13.92
CA LYS A 175 -31.15 -37.77 -15.04
C LYS A 175 -29.80 -37.10 -15.29
N ALA A 176 -29.43 -36.98 -16.56
CA ALA A 176 -28.18 -36.35 -16.96
C ALA A 176 -28.43 -35.18 -17.92
N ASP A 177 -27.80 -34.06 -17.60
CA ASP A 177 -27.79 -32.88 -18.45
C ASP A 177 -26.38 -32.59 -18.95
N VAL A 178 -26.24 -32.39 -20.26
CA VAL A 178 -25.04 -31.88 -20.91
C VAL A 178 -24.88 -30.41 -20.56
N ARG A 179 -23.72 -30.04 -20.04
CA ARG A 179 -23.33 -28.66 -19.78
C ARG A 179 -22.73 -28.03 -21.03
N LEU A 180 -23.49 -27.12 -21.63
CA LEU A 180 -23.15 -26.45 -22.87
C LEU A 180 -22.33 -25.19 -22.57
N GLY A 181 -21.03 -25.21 -22.86
CA GLY A 181 -20.13 -24.08 -22.61
C GLY A 181 -18.78 -24.50 -22.03
N ARG A 182 -18.15 -23.61 -21.25
CA ARG A 182 -16.82 -23.84 -20.64
C ARG A 182 -16.91 -24.32 -19.19
N GLY A 183 -17.91 -25.15 -18.85
CA GLY A 183 -18.10 -25.78 -17.54
C GLY A 183 -18.23 -24.85 -16.33
N ARG A 184 -18.80 -23.64 -16.48
CA ARG A 184 -19.08 -22.71 -15.37
C ARG A 184 -20.46 -23.00 -14.76
N HIS A 185 -20.68 -22.64 -13.49
CA HIS A 185 -21.95 -22.87 -12.75
C HIS A 185 -23.21 -22.27 -13.42
N ARG A 186 -23.08 -21.36 -14.39
CA ARG A 186 -24.19 -20.73 -15.12
C ARG A 186 -24.23 -21.13 -16.60
N ASP A 187 -23.57 -22.20 -16.98
CA ASP A 187 -23.64 -22.69 -18.37
C ASP A 187 -25.02 -23.33 -18.59
N PRO A 188 -25.66 -23.09 -19.74
CA PRO A 188 -26.93 -23.71 -20.05
C PRO A 188 -26.77 -25.24 -20.02
N GLU A 189 -27.80 -25.90 -19.51
CA GLU A 189 -27.83 -27.35 -19.41
C GLU A 189 -28.94 -27.88 -20.31
N MET A 190 -28.67 -29.00 -20.99
CA MET A 190 -29.59 -29.65 -21.91
C MET A 190 -29.62 -31.14 -21.60
N PRO A 191 -30.81 -31.78 -21.51
CA PRO A 191 -30.89 -33.22 -21.30
C PRO A 191 -30.05 -33.98 -22.35
N VAL A 192 -29.29 -35.00 -21.91
CA VAL A 192 -28.43 -35.81 -22.80
C VAL A 192 -29.19 -36.31 -24.02
N GLU A 193 -30.41 -36.80 -23.82
CA GLU A 193 -31.30 -37.24 -24.90
C GLU A 193 -31.49 -36.17 -25.98
N ARG A 194 -31.90 -34.96 -25.57
CA ARG A 194 -32.14 -33.86 -26.50
C ARG A 194 -30.84 -33.49 -27.23
N PHE A 195 -29.74 -33.40 -26.49
CA PHE A 195 -28.44 -33.06 -27.06
C PHE A 195 -28.00 -34.09 -28.10
N VAL A 196 -28.02 -35.39 -27.78
CA VAL A 196 -27.64 -36.48 -28.69
C VAL A 196 -28.51 -36.43 -29.95
N GLY A 197 -29.83 -36.30 -29.80
CA GLY A 197 -30.73 -36.22 -30.93
C GLY A 197 -30.48 -35.01 -31.83
N GLU A 198 -30.14 -33.85 -31.26
CA GLU A 198 -29.77 -32.67 -32.04
C GLU A 198 -28.38 -32.81 -32.69
N PHE A 199 -27.40 -33.36 -31.97
CA PHE A 199 -26.02 -33.56 -32.43
C PHE A 199 -25.98 -34.49 -33.65
N LEU A 200 -26.67 -35.63 -33.56
CA LEU A 200 -26.75 -36.64 -34.63
C LEU A 200 -27.55 -36.19 -35.87
N ARG A 201 -28.35 -35.13 -35.74
CA ARG A 201 -29.01 -34.44 -36.87
C ARG A 201 -28.13 -33.34 -37.49
N GLY A 202 -26.90 -33.17 -37.01
CA GLY A 202 -25.97 -32.15 -37.52
C GLY A 202 -26.36 -30.72 -37.12
N LEU A 203 -27.17 -30.56 -36.06
CA LEU A 203 -27.54 -29.24 -35.55
C LEU A 203 -26.41 -28.62 -34.71
N TRP A 204 -25.37 -29.38 -34.38
CA TRP A 204 -24.23 -28.91 -33.60
C TRP A 204 -22.97 -28.88 -34.46
N HIS A 205 -22.16 -27.84 -34.30
CA HIS A 205 -20.87 -27.70 -34.98
C HIS A 205 -19.82 -27.10 -34.06
N CYS A 206 -18.58 -27.56 -34.17
CA CYS A 206 -17.47 -27.03 -33.41
C CYS A 206 -16.80 -25.91 -34.22
N ARG A 207 -16.59 -24.75 -33.59
CA ARG A 207 -15.86 -23.62 -34.18
C ARG A 207 -14.52 -23.47 -33.46
N GLU A 208 -13.51 -23.06 -34.20
CA GLU A 208 -12.26 -22.61 -33.60
C GLU A 208 -12.42 -21.20 -33.03
N PRO A 209 -11.63 -20.83 -32.01
CA PRO A 209 -11.51 -19.44 -31.60
C PRO A 209 -11.07 -18.56 -32.77
N ILE A 210 -11.70 -17.40 -32.94
CA ILE A 210 -11.33 -16.44 -33.98
C ILE A 210 -10.64 -15.22 -33.37
N ALA A 211 -9.65 -14.67 -34.05
CA ALA A 211 -9.08 -13.36 -33.71
C ALA A 211 -9.93 -12.28 -34.38
N ALA A 212 -10.90 -11.73 -33.64
CA ALA A 212 -11.78 -10.69 -34.17
C ALA A 212 -11.12 -9.31 -34.02
N PRO A 213 -11.14 -8.46 -35.05
CA PRO A 213 -10.74 -7.06 -34.93
C PRO A 213 -11.49 -6.40 -33.77
N ALA A 214 -10.82 -5.56 -32.99
CA ALA A 214 -11.37 -4.98 -31.76
C ALA A 214 -10.92 -3.54 -31.50
N VAL A 215 -11.76 -2.81 -30.78
CA VAL A 215 -11.52 -1.44 -30.30
C VAL A 215 -11.87 -1.36 -28.81
N ILE A 216 -11.03 -0.68 -28.04
CA ILE A 216 -11.30 -0.36 -26.64
C ILE A 216 -12.06 0.96 -26.60
N VAL A 217 -13.24 0.95 -26.01
CA VAL A 217 -14.16 2.09 -26.05
C VAL A 217 -13.83 3.03 -24.89
N PRO A 218 -13.45 4.29 -25.17
CA PRO A 218 -13.04 5.24 -24.15
C PRO A 218 -14.21 5.88 -23.41
N GLU A 219 -14.04 6.07 -22.11
CA GLU A 219 -14.87 6.87 -21.22
C GLU A 219 -13.98 7.80 -20.40
N LEU A 220 -14.41 9.07 -20.26
CA LEU A 220 -13.68 10.05 -19.48
C LEU A 220 -13.90 9.81 -17.98
N ALA A 221 -12.79 9.62 -17.25
CA ALA A 221 -12.73 9.70 -15.81
C ALA A 221 -11.91 10.93 -15.39
N VAL A 222 -12.14 11.42 -14.17
CA VAL A 222 -11.32 12.46 -13.55
C VAL A 222 -10.69 11.86 -12.30
N CYS A 223 -9.40 12.09 -12.12
CA CYS A 223 -8.74 11.71 -10.89
C CYS A 223 -9.16 12.65 -9.75
N LEU A 224 -9.69 12.07 -8.67
CA LEU A 224 -10.10 12.80 -7.48
C LEU A 224 -8.93 13.48 -6.76
N ASP A 225 -7.74 12.91 -6.93
CA ASP A 225 -6.57 13.25 -6.13
C ASP A 225 -5.63 14.21 -6.88
N CYS A 226 -5.54 14.14 -8.23
CA CYS A 226 -4.74 15.08 -9.03
C CYS A 226 -5.53 15.97 -10.01
N GLY A 227 -6.84 15.74 -10.18
CA GLY A 227 -7.70 16.52 -11.08
C GLY A 227 -7.53 16.25 -12.57
N ARG A 228 -6.64 15.31 -12.95
CA ARG A 228 -6.35 15.01 -14.34
C ARG A 228 -7.50 14.23 -14.99
N GLU A 229 -7.84 14.62 -16.20
CA GLU A 229 -8.74 13.88 -17.09
C GLU A 229 -8.03 12.64 -17.63
N VAL A 230 -8.70 11.50 -17.58
CA VAL A 230 -8.14 10.19 -17.92
C VAL A 230 -9.14 9.43 -18.77
N LEU A 231 -8.74 9.01 -19.97
CA LEU A 231 -9.56 8.12 -20.80
C LEU A 231 -9.38 6.68 -20.30
N THR A 232 -10.44 6.15 -19.70
CA THR A 232 -10.52 4.76 -19.29
C THR A 232 -11.21 3.96 -20.37
N GLY A 233 -10.87 2.69 -20.54
CA GLY A 233 -11.46 1.80 -21.53
C GLY A 233 -12.35 0.74 -20.89
N PRO A 234 -13.52 1.07 -20.31
CA PRO A 234 -14.31 0.12 -19.54
C PRO A 234 -15.03 -0.95 -20.38
N ALA A 235 -15.11 -0.75 -21.70
CA ALA A 235 -15.70 -1.69 -22.63
C ALA A 235 -14.81 -1.94 -23.85
N VAL A 236 -15.02 -3.09 -24.49
CA VAL A 236 -14.41 -3.48 -25.75
C VAL A 236 -15.52 -3.76 -26.74
N ALA A 237 -15.39 -3.22 -27.96
CA ALA A 237 -16.17 -3.62 -29.11
C ALA A 237 -15.32 -4.53 -30.00
N ALA A 238 -15.86 -5.70 -30.38
CA ALA A 238 -15.25 -6.62 -31.32
C ALA A 238 -16.12 -6.78 -32.57
N PHE A 239 -15.49 -7.02 -33.71
CA PHE A 239 -16.09 -7.09 -35.05
C PHE A 239 -15.89 -8.48 -35.65
N PRO A 240 -16.55 -9.51 -35.10
CA PRO A 240 -16.30 -10.88 -35.53
C PRO A 240 -16.73 -11.16 -36.97
N GLY A 241 -17.78 -10.48 -37.48
CA GLY A 241 -18.22 -10.61 -38.86
C GLY A 241 -17.17 -10.19 -39.90
N GLU A 242 -16.17 -9.38 -39.52
CA GLU A 242 -15.03 -9.03 -40.38
C GLU A 242 -14.02 -10.17 -40.52
N ALA A 243 -13.95 -11.07 -39.53
CA ALA A 243 -13.05 -12.22 -39.54
C ALA A 243 -13.74 -13.49 -40.06
N ASP A 244 -15.03 -13.68 -39.74
CA ASP A 244 -15.84 -14.83 -40.15
C ASP A 244 -17.30 -14.38 -40.39
N PRO A 245 -17.82 -14.42 -41.64
CA PRO A 245 -19.19 -14.02 -41.98
C PRO A 245 -20.30 -14.79 -41.24
N ALA A 246 -19.98 -15.92 -40.58
CA ALA A 246 -20.94 -16.64 -39.74
C ALA A 246 -21.31 -15.88 -38.47
N TYR A 247 -20.51 -14.87 -38.07
CA TYR A 247 -20.79 -14.01 -36.94
C TYR A 247 -21.61 -12.77 -37.35
N PRO A 248 -22.25 -12.07 -36.38
CA PRO A 248 -22.92 -10.80 -36.65
C PRO A 248 -22.03 -9.80 -37.39
N SER A 249 -22.59 -9.13 -38.41
CA SER A 249 -21.91 -8.07 -39.17
C SER A 249 -21.66 -6.78 -38.37
N GLY A 250 -22.36 -6.61 -37.24
CA GLY A 250 -22.19 -5.47 -36.34
C GLY A 250 -21.29 -5.79 -35.14
N PRO A 251 -20.86 -4.76 -34.39
CA PRO A 251 -20.05 -4.95 -33.20
C PRO A 251 -20.81 -5.72 -32.11
N ILE A 252 -20.06 -6.54 -31.39
CA ILE A 252 -20.45 -7.10 -30.08
C ILE A 252 -19.61 -6.43 -28.98
N PHE A 253 -20.18 -6.28 -27.79
CA PHE A 253 -19.58 -5.54 -26.69
C PHE A 253 -19.37 -6.42 -25.46
N ALA A 254 -18.25 -6.26 -24.78
CA ALA A 254 -18.01 -6.82 -23.46
C ALA A 254 -17.37 -5.78 -22.54
N ARG A 255 -17.56 -5.92 -21.23
CA ARG A 255 -16.83 -5.07 -20.27
C ARG A 255 -15.39 -5.53 -20.24
N THR A 256 -14.46 -4.59 -20.25
CA THR A 256 -13.02 -4.87 -20.18
C THR A 256 -12.65 -5.68 -18.94
N LEU A 257 -13.34 -5.47 -17.81
CA LEU A 257 -13.14 -6.23 -16.57
C LEU A 257 -13.51 -7.72 -16.69
N ASP A 258 -14.43 -8.06 -17.60
CA ASP A 258 -14.83 -9.45 -17.86
C ASP A 258 -13.84 -10.15 -18.81
N LEU A 259 -12.93 -9.39 -19.41
CA LEU A 259 -11.90 -9.84 -20.35
C LEU A 259 -10.51 -9.85 -19.69
N ASP A 260 -9.58 -10.61 -20.26
CA ASP A 260 -8.18 -10.61 -19.85
C ASP A 260 -7.34 -9.78 -20.83
N ILE A 261 -7.62 -8.46 -20.88
CA ILE A 261 -7.07 -7.59 -21.93
C ILE A 261 -6.03 -6.57 -21.45
N ALA A 262 -5.80 -6.44 -20.13
CA ALA A 262 -4.97 -5.39 -19.57
C ALA A 262 -3.54 -5.33 -20.17
N ASP A 263 -2.97 -6.49 -20.54
CA ASP A 263 -1.60 -6.61 -21.09
C ASP A 263 -1.57 -7.04 -22.57
N THR A 264 -2.69 -6.87 -23.30
CA THR A 264 -2.78 -7.25 -24.71
C THR A 264 -2.16 -6.22 -25.65
N ALA A 265 -1.76 -6.66 -26.84
CA ALA A 265 -1.37 -5.75 -27.93
C ALA A 265 -2.46 -4.70 -28.22
N THR A 266 -3.73 -5.11 -28.10
CA THR A 266 -4.91 -4.24 -28.23
C THR A 266 -4.94 -3.13 -27.17
N ALA A 267 -4.62 -3.45 -25.91
CA ALA A 267 -4.52 -2.43 -24.85
C ALA A 267 -3.32 -1.50 -25.04
N ARG A 268 -2.17 -2.03 -25.46
CA ARG A 268 -0.98 -1.22 -25.79
C ARG A 268 -1.25 -0.25 -26.95
N SER A 269 -1.89 -0.73 -28.00
CA SER A 269 -2.29 0.08 -29.15
C SER A 269 -3.33 1.14 -28.80
N ALA A 270 -4.34 0.78 -27.98
CA ALA A 270 -5.30 1.76 -27.47
C ALA A 270 -4.61 2.88 -26.66
N TRP A 271 -3.58 2.52 -25.89
CA TRP A 271 -2.75 3.48 -25.16
C TRP A 271 -1.87 4.32 -26.09
N SER A 272 -1.15 3.72 -27.05
CA SER A 272 -0.26 4.46 -27.95
C SER A 272 -1.01 5.42 -28.87
N SER A 273 -2.15 4.97 -29.42
CA SER A 273 -2.90 5.72 -30.42
C SER A 273 -3.82 6.76 -29.79
N HIS A 274 -4.44 6.43 -28.65
CA HIS A 274 -5.51 7.26 -28.06
C HIS A 274 -5.40 7.47 -26.54
N ARG A 275 -4.32 6.99 -25.90
CA ARG A 275 -4.09 7.11 -24.44
C ARG A 275 -5.24 6.54 -23.60
N ILE A 276 -5.90 5.50 -24.13
CA ILE A 276 -7.00 4.81 -23.45
C ILE A 276 -6.42 3.75 -22.54
N ILE A 277 -6.81 3.80 -21.27
CA ILE A 277 -6.34 2.85 -20.25
C ILE A 277 -7.31 1.69 -20.19
N ALA A 278 -6.87 0.51 -20.61
CA ALA A 278 -7.58 -0.74 -20.33
C ALA A 278 -7.51 -1.04 -18.82
N PRO A 279 -8.62 -1.02 -18.07
CA PRO A 279 -8.57 -1.21 -16.62
C PRO A 279 -8.12 -2.64 -16.25
N PRO A 280 -7.22 -2.80 -15.26
CA PRO A 280 -6.99 -4.10 -14.64
C PRO A 280 -8.25 -4.53 -13.87
N ARG A 281 -8.45 -5.85 -13.70
CA ARG A 281 -9.65 -6.48 -13.07
C ARG A 281 -10.05 -5.91 -11.69
N LYS A 282 -9.22 -5.11 -10.99
CA LYS A 282 -9.55 -4.48 -9.71
C LYS A 282 -8.97 -3.07 -9.55
N GLY A 283 -9.85 -2.08 -9.35
CA GLY A 283 -9.55 -0.74 -8.85
C GLY A 283 -8.84 0.17 -9.85
N MET A 284 -9.59 1.03 -10.54
CA MET A 284 -9.01 2.05 -11.41
C MET A 284 -8.26 3.09 -10.58
N ARG A 285 -6.94 3.06 -10.67
CA ARG A 285 -6.07 4.13 -10.17
C ARG A 285 -5.61 4.98 -11.34
N CYS A 286 -5.49 6.28 -11.09
CA CYS A 286 -4.94 7.22 -12.04
C CYS A 286 -3.51 6.77 -12.38
N PRO A 287 -3.16 6.55 -13.66
CA PRO A 287 -1.81 6.08 -14.00
C PRO A 287 -0.75 7.13 -13.63
N TYR A 288 -1.17 8.40 -13.56
CA TYR A 288 -0.34 9.58 -13.37
C TYR A 288 -0.03 9.88 -11.90
N CYS A 289 -0.89 9.50 -10.96
CA CYS A 289 -0.64 9.77 -9.55
C CYS A 289 -0.98 8.60 -8.61
N SER A 290 -1.46 7.46 -9.12
CA SER A 290 -2.06 6.37 -8.34
C SER A 290 -3.27 6.73 -7.50
N GLY A 291 -3.78 7.94 -7.70
CA GLY A 291 -4.97 8.40 -7.03
C GLY A 291 -6.23 7.69 -7.49
N ARG A 292 -7.32 7.95 -6.80
CA ARG A 292 -8.64 7.42 -7.09
C ARG A 292 -9.16 8.03 -8.38
N LEU A 293 -9.50 7.19 -9.34
CA LEU A 293 -10.33 7.62 -10.46
C LEU A 293 -11.78 7.58 -10.02
N CYS A 294 -12.55 8.62 -10.38
CA CYS A 294 -14.00 8.52 -10.25
C CYS A 294 -14.50 7.35 -11.10
N ALA A 295 -15.59 6.72 -10.69
CA ALA A 295 -16.24 5.72 -11.53
C ALA A 295 -16.56 6.38 -12.88
N PRO A 296 -16.31 5.69 -14.01
CA PRO A 296 -16.69 6.19 -15.31
C PRO A 296 -18.21 6.39 -15.33
N ILE A 297 -18.67 7.35 -16.13
CA ILE A 297 -20.10 7.47 -16.40
C ILE A 297 -20.49 6.25 -17.23
N HIS A 298 -21.02 5.20 -16.59
CA HIS A 298 -21.37 3.95 -17.27
C HIS A 298 -22.18 4.20 -18.55
N PHE A 299 -21.58 3.94 -19.71
CA PHE A 299 -22.34 3.87 -20.95
C PHE A 299 -22.85 2.43 -21.13
N THR A 300 -24.15 2.31 -21.43
CA THR A 300 -24.72 1.02 -21.81
C THR A 300 -24.25 0.65 -23.22
N PRO A 301 -24.19 -0.64 -23.59
CA PRO A 301 -23.84 -1.07 -24.95
C PRO A 301 -24.64 -0.35 -26.05
N GLU A 302 -25.91 -0.03 -25.79
CA GLU A 302 -26.78 0.70 -26.71
C GLU A 302 -26.33 2.15 -26.89
N ARG A 303 -25.85 2.80 -25.81
CA ARG A 303 -25.28 4.15 -25.88
C ARG A 303 -23.92 4.15 -26.57
N LEU A 304 -23.14 3.09 -26.40
CA LEU A 304 -21.85 2.91 -27.08
C LEU A 304 -22.03 2.65 -28.58
N CYS A 305 -23.07 1.92 -28.99
CA CYS A 305 -23.41 1.73 -30.40
C CYS A 305 -23.80 3.02 -31.11
N LYS A 306 -24.44 3.96 -30.40
CA LYS A 306 -24.69 5.32 -30.90
C LYS A 306 -23.45 6.20 -30.85
N ALA A 307 -22.43 5.83 -30.08
CA ALA A 307 -21.17 6.56 -29.93
C ALA A 307 -20.13 6.05 -30.94
N GLN A 308 -20.47 6.10 -32.23
CA GLN A 308 -19.62 5.59 -33.29
C GLN A 308 -18.47 6.58 -33.61
N HIS A 309 -17.32 6.52 -32.93
CA HIS A 309 -15.97 6.88 -33.44
C HIS A 309 -14.93 6.56 -32.34
N CYS A 310 -13.80 5.85 -32.53
CA CYS A 310 -13.09 5.30 -33.70
C CYS A 310 -13.39 3.81 -33.96
N ILE A 311 -14.45 3.49 -34.70
CA ILE A 311 -14.64 2.13 -35.26
C ILE A 311 -13.90 1.99 -36.62
N GLN A 312 -13.05 2.93 -37.02
CA GLN A 312 -12.21 2.75 -38.22
C GLN A 312 -10.78 2.30 -37.85
N GLU A 313 -10.26 2.77 -36.72
CA GLU A 313 -8.94 2.39 -36.22
C GLU A 313 -9.08 1.22 -35.25
N ARG A 314 -8.83 0.00 -35.74
CA ARG A 314 -8.75 -1.17 -34.87
C ARG A 314 -7.53 -1.01 -33.96
N HIS A 315 -7.72 -1.11 -32.65
CA HIS A 315 -6.59 -1.17 -31.72
C HIS A 315 -5.86 -2.52 -31.83
N GLY A 316 -6.47 -3.52 -32.45
CA GLY A 316 -5.86 -4.82 -32.71
C GLY A 316 -6.94 -5.87 -32.87
N SER A 317 -6.64 -7.08 -32.43
CA SER A 317 -7.59 -8.18 -32.42
C SER A 317 -7.75 -8.74 -31.02
N ILE A 318 -8.94 -9.22 -30.70
CA ILE A 318 -9.21 -9.97 -29.48
C ILE A 318 -9.55 -11.41 -29.85
N LEU A 319 -8.98 -12.37 -29.12
CA LEU A 319 -9.33 -13.77 -29.31
C LEU A 319 -10.73 -14.00 -28.75
N LEU A 320 -11.71 -14.13 -29.63
CA LEU A 320 -13.05 -14.54 -29.25
C LEU A 320 -13.01 -16.04 -29.01
N THR A 321 -12.99 -16.39 -27.73
CA THR A 321 -13.12 -17.76 -27.25
C THR A 321 -14.54 -18.31 -27.41
N ALA A 322 -15.28 -17.84 -28.41
CA ALA A 322 -16.43 -18.53 -28.94
C ALA A 322 -16.03 -19.88 -29.57
N GLY A 323 -14.75 -20.27 -29.59
CA GLY A 323 -14.37 -21.64 -29.91
C GLY A 323 -15.04 -22.67 -28.97
N GLY A 324 -15.59 -23.73 -29.56
CA GLY A 324 -16.41 -24.74 -28.90
C GLY A 324 -17.60 -25.17 -29.76
N TRP A 325 -18.50 -25.97 -29.18
CA TRP A 325 -19.68 -26.50 -29.87
C TRP A 325 -20.86 -25.53 -29.80
N TRP A 326 -21.47 -25.27 -30.96
CA TRP A 326 -22.61 -24.37 -31.14
C TRP A 326 -23.75 -25.02 -31.88
N ARG A 327 -24.96 -24.65 -31.47
CA ARG A 327 -26.19 -25.01 -32.15
C ARG A 327 -26.40 -24.12 -33.37
N ARG A 328 -26.67 -24.71 -34.53
CA ARG A 328 -26.96 -24.00 -35.79
C ARG A 328 -28.21 -23.12 -35.61
N GLY A 329 -28.15 -21.90 -36.12
CA GLY A 329 -29.24 -20.91 -36.05
C GLY A 329 -29.23 -20.03 -34.80
N GLU A 330 -28.42 -20.36 -33.78
CA GLU A 330 -28.22 -19.45 -32.63
C GLU A 330 -27.14 -18.40 -32.94
N PRO A 331 -27.28 -17.16 -32.45
CA PRO A 331 -26.25 -16.14 -32.63
C PRO A 331 -24.93 -16.58 -32.00
N LEU A 332 -23.84 -16.55 -32.77
CA LEU A 332 -22.48 -16.82 -32.29
C LEU A 332 -21.97 -15.65 -31.41
N ILE A 333 -22.55 -15.48 -30.22
CA ILE A 333 -22.16 -14.44 -29.28
C ILE A 333 -21.50 -15.12 -28.07
N PRO A 334 -20.17 -14.99 -27.89
CA PRO A 334 -19.49 -15.59 -26.75
C PRO A 334 -20.08 -15.08 -25.42
N LYS A 335 -20.11 -15.94 -24.41
CA LYS A 335 -20.63 -15.59 -23.08
C LYS A 335 -19.92 -14.36 -22.51
N GLY A 336 -20.69 -13.39 -22.03
CA GLY A 336 -20.17 -12.11 -21.52
C GLY A 336 -20.08 -11.01 -22.59
N TRP A 337 -20.32 -11.36 -23.85
CA TRP A 337 -20.53 -10.41 -24.93
C TRP A 337 -22.02 -10.16 -25.15
N MET A 338 -22.34 -8.95 -25.59
CA MET A 338 -23.71 -8.51 -25.84
C MET A 338 -23.77 -7.88 -27.22
N ARG A 339 -24.87 -8.14 -27.93
CA ARG A 339 -25.22 -7.44 -29.16
C ARG A 339 -26.37 -6.48 -28.84
N PRO A 340 -26.24 -5.18 -29.13
CA PRO A 340 -27.33 -4.23 -28.90
C PRO A 340 -28.51 -4.52 -29.82
N GLU A 341 -29.73 -4.32 -29.31
CA GLU A 341 -30.98 -4.57 -30.03
C GLU A 341 -31.28 -3.47 -31.07
N THR A 342 -30.80 -2.24 -30.83
CA THR A 342 -31.00 -1.11 -31.74
C THR A 342 -29.86 -1.04 -32.76
N PRO A 343 -30.15 -0.89 -34.08
CA PRO A 343 -29.12 -0.67 -35.07
C PRO A 343 -28.30 0.59 -34.76
N PRO A 344 -27.00 0.64 -35.12
CA PRO A 344 -26.17 1.82 -34.88
C PRO A 344 -26.76 3.03 -35.61
N GLY A 345 -26.87 4.15 -34.89
CA GLY A 345 -27.17 5.46 -35.49
C GLY A 345 -25.89 6.16 -35.97
N ASP A 346 -25.98 7.44 -36.33
CA ASP A 346 -24.83 8.18 -36.87
C ASP A 346 -23.61 8.21 -35.91
N PRO A 347 -22.40 8.14 -36.47
CA PRO A 347 -21.13 8.38 -35.78
C PRO A 347 -21.08 9.59 -34.84
N ILE A 348 -20.56 9.40 -33.62
CA ILE A 348 -20.24 10.48 -32.68
C ILE A 348 -18.75 10.44 -32.38
N SER A 349 -18.04 11.54 -32.66
CA SER A 349 -16.59 11.65 -32.45
C SER A 349 -16.16 11.42 -31.00
N LEU A 350 -14.92 10.96 -30.78
CA LEU A 350 -14.29 10.85 -29.46
C LEU A 350 -14.34 12.18 -28.69
N THR A 351 -14.12 13.29 -29.39
CA THR A 351 -14.22 14.64 -28.83
C THR A 351 -15.61 14.90 -28.27
N SER A 352 -16.66 14.55 -29.02
CA SER A 352 -18.05 14.72 -28.60
C SER A 352 -18.42 13.80 -27.42
N ILE A 353 -17.91 12.56 -27.37
CA ILE A 353 -18.08 11.65 -26.21
C ILE A 353 -17.42 12.25 -24.96
N THR A 354 -16.18 12.74 -25.13
CA THR A 354 -15.40 13.35 -24.04
C THR A 354 -16.08 14.61 -23.52
N GLU A 355 -16.58 15.47 -24.41
CA GLU A 355 -17.27 16.70 -24.03
C GLU A 355 -18.61 16.42 -23.33
N ARG A 356 -19.39 15.45 -23.81
CA ARG A 356 -20.61 15.00 -23.11
C ARG A 356 -20.29 14.44 -21.74
N SER A 357 -19.20 13.70 -21.59
CA SER A 357 -18.74 13.20 -20.30
C SER A 357 -18.32 14.34 -19.37
N ARG A 358 -17.61 15.37 -19.88
CA ARG A 358 -17.26 16.58 -19.11
C ARG A 358 -18.50 17.30 -18.57
N ARG A 359 -19.56 17.44 -19.37
CA ARG A 359 -20.83 18.08 -18.97
C ARG A 359 -21.59 17.32 -17.87
N ARG A 360 -21.24 16.06 -17.63
CA ARG A 360 -21.87 15.17 -16.64
C ARG A 360 -21.03 15.00 -15.37
N LEU A 361 -19.88 15.66 -15.26
CA LEU A 361 -19.08 15.62 -14.05
C LEU A 361 -19.85 16.25 -12.89
N THR A 362 -19.67 15.69 -11.69
CA THR A 362 -20.28 16.24 -10.47
C THR A 362 -19.55 17.53 -10.04
N ALA A 363 -20.21 18.39 -9.25
CA ALA A 363 -19.61 19.64 -8.78
C ALA A 363 -18.23 19.45 -8.08
N PRO A 364 -18.01 18.43 -7.23
CA PRO A 364 -16.68 18.16 -6.66
C PRO A 364 -15.61 17.85 -7.72
N LEU A 365 -15.97 17.09 -8.77
CA LEU A 365 -15.06 16.77 -9.87
C LEU A 365 -14.71 18.01 -10.69
N HIS A 366 -15.69 18.87 -10.94
CA HIS A 366 -15.45 20.17 -11.56
C HIS A 366 -14.50 21.04 -10.73
N ALA A 367 -14.64 21.05 -9.40
CA ALA A 367 -13.78 21.85 -8.53
C ALA A 367 -12.32 21.39 -8.56
N VAL A 368 -12.05 20.07 -8.47
CA VAL A 368 -10.66 19.55 -8.52
C VAL A 368 -10.05 19.80 -9.91
N ARG A 369 -10.82 19.59 -10.98
CA ARG A 369 -10.39 19.91 -12.36
C ARG A 369 -10.09 21.41 -12.52
N ALA A 370 -10.97 22.28 -12.04
CA ALA A 370 -10.81 23.73 -12.16
C ALA A 370 -9.57 24.25 -11.42
N ARG A 371 -9.25 23.70 -10.23
CA ARG A 371 -8.01 24.04 -9.51
C ARG A 371 -6.77 23.67 -10.31
N ARG A 372 -6.76 22.46 -10.88
CA ARG A 372 -5.67 22.01 -11.76
C ARG A 372 -5.53 22.91 -12.98
N GLU A 373 -6.62 23.22 -13.66
CA GLU A 373 -6.60 24.09 -14.84
C GLU A 373 -6.12 25.50 -14.50
N ALA A 374 -6.52 26.06 -13.35
CA ALA A 374 -6.04 27.35 -12.88
C ALA A 374 -4.52 27.38 -12.67
N VAL A 375 -3.96 26.31 -12.08
CA VAL A 375 -2.50 26.14 -11.91
C VAL A 375 -1.79 26.04 -13.26
N LEU A 376 -2.30 25.22 -14.18
CA LEU A 376 -1.70 25.06 -15.51
C LEU A 376 -1.77 26.35 -16.32
N SER A 377 -2.90 27.04 -16.28
CA SER A 377 -3.11 28.33 -16.94
C SER A 377 -2.19 29.40 -16.38
N ALA A 378 -2.01 29.47 -15.06
CA ALA A 378 -1.08 30.40 -14.43
C ALA A 378 0.37 30.20 -14.90
N ILE A 379 0.83 28.94 -14.97
CA ILE A 379 2.18 28.61 -15.46
C ILE A 379 2.29 28.93 -16.96
N ARG A 380 1.32 28.52 -17.80
CA ARG A 380 1.30 28.82 -19.25
C ARG A 380 1.33 30.32 -19.53
N SER A 381 0.52 31.10 -18.81
CA SER A 381 0.49 32.57 -18.92
C SER A 381 1.85 33.17 -18.58
N ALA A 382 2.47 32.70 -17.48
CA ALA A 382 3.81 33.16 -17.08
C ALA A 382 4.88 32.90 -18.14
N ILE A 383 4.78 31.79 -18.88
CA ILE A 383 5.71 31.41 -19.95
C ILE A 383 5.45 32.19 -21.24
N ALA A 384 4.19 32.45 -21.59
CA ALA A 384 3.84 33.15 -22.83
C ALA A 384 4.54 34.51 -22.96
N ASP A 385 4.82 35.15 -21.81
CA ASP A 385 5.49 36.44 -21.72
C ASP A 385 7.04 36.34 -21.68
N GLN A 386 7.64 35.14 -21.77
CA GLN A 386 9.09 34.95 -21.72
C GLN A 386 9.67 34.62 -23.10
N SER A 387 10.44 35.55 -23.68
CA SER A 387 11.24 35.29 -24.88
C SER A 387 12.36 34.28 -24.55
N GLY A 388 12.53 33.27 -25.40
CA GLY A 388 13.64 32.32 -25.26
C GLY A 388 13.27 30.97 -24.66
N TRP A 389 12.01 30.73 -24.30
CA TRP A 389 11.51 29.43 -23.84
C TRP A 389 10.39 28.92 -24.74
N ARG A 390 10.35 27.60 -24.98
CA ARG A 390 9.25 26.93 -25.69
C ARG A 390 8.60 25.89 -24.79
N LEU A 391 7.27 25.82 -24.87
CA LEU A 391 6.51 24.73 -24.29
C LEU A 391 6.70 23.49 -25.18
N LEU A 392 7.27 22.42 -24.63
CA LEU A 392 7.46 21.16 -25.35
C LEU A 392 6.20 20.29 -25.39
N LEU A 393 5.27 20.53 -24.47
CA LEU A 393 4.00 19.82 -24.43
C LEU A 393 2.99 20.51 -25.35
N ASN A 394 2.31 19.73 -26.20
CA ASN A 394 1.09 20.20 -26.86
C ASN A 394 -0.04 20.42 -25.83
N ASP A 395 -1.20 20.89 -26.28
CA ASP A 395 -2.38 21.22 -25.47
C ASP A 395 -2.93 20.04 -24.63
N GLN A 396 -2.39 18.83 -24.85
CA GLN A 396 -2.72 17.60 -24.15
C GLN A 396 -1.65 17.16 -23.14
N GLY A 397 -0.53 17.89 -23.00
CA GLY A 397 0.46 17.65 -21.93
C GLY A 397 1.48 16.54 -22.19
N ILE A 398 1.94 16.31 -23.43
CA ILE A 398 2.76 15.12 -23.77
C ILE A 398 4.25 15.41 -23.97
N PHE A 399 5.08 14.93 -23.03
CA PHE A 399 6.49 14.61 -23.20
C PHE A 399 6.62 13.19 -22.63
N CYS A 400 6.50 12.21 -23.51
CA CYS A 400 6.64 10.79 -23.18
C CYS A 400 7.82 10.26 -23.97
N ASP A 401 8.84 9.77 -23.27
CA ASP A 401 9.83 8.91 -23.89
C ASP A 401 9.44 7.46 -23.55
N GLY A 402 8.76 6.78 -24.47
CA GLY A 402 8.50 5.34 -24.44
C GLY A 402 7.04 4.87 -24.55
N ASP A 403 6.88 3.64 -25.07
CA ASP A 403 5.62 2.94 -25.38
C ASP A 403 4.91 2.32 -24.15
N ASP A 404 5.48 2.46 -22.95
CA ASP A 404 4.97 1.78 -21.75
C ASP A 404 3.89 2.61 -21.02
N PRO A 405 2.66 2.09 -20.80
CA PRO A 405 1.65 2.69 -19.94
C PRO A 405 2.13 2.74 -18.47
N GLY A 406 2.99 3.71 -18.16
CA GLY A 406 3.64 3.84 -16.86
C GLY A 406 4.78 4.85 -16.83
N ASN A 407 5.22 5.34 -18.00
CA ASN A 407 6.21 6.41 -18.09
C ASN A 407 5.62 7.73 -17.61
N TRP A 408 6.43 8.41 -16.80
CA TRP A 408 6.08 9.58 -16.02
C TRP A 408 5.69 10.75 -16.95
N ILE A 409 4.57 11.42 -16.67
CA ILE A 409 4.09 12.55 -17.49
C ILE A 409 4.08 13.82 -16.63
N ALA A 410 5.10 14.66 -16.84
CA ALA A 410 5.12 16.02 -16.33
C ALA A 410 3.89 16.79 -16.81
N ASP A 411 3.36 17.67 -15.98
CA ASP A 411 2.19 18.47 -16.30
C ASP A 411 2.51 19.59 -17.30
N ILE A 412 3.71 20.16 -17.18
CA ILE A 412 4.30 21.18 -18.07
C ILE A 412 5.78 20.86 -18.26
N VAL A 413 6.28 20.87 -19.49
CA VAL A 413 7.71 20.77 -19.82
C VAL A 413 8.11 21.96 -20.67
N LEU A 414 9.12 22.67 -20.20
CA LEU A 414 9.72 23.81 -20.87
C LEU A 414 11.12 23.45 -21.31
N GLU A 415 11.51 24.00 -22.45
CA GLU A 415 12.88 23.96 -22.94
C GLU A 415 13.27 25.35 -23.42
N GLU A 416 14.45 25.76 -23.01
CA GLU A 416 15.05 26.99 -23.50
C GLU A 416 15.41 26.83 -24.98
N THR A 417 15.08 27.82 -25.80
CA THR A 417 15.20 27.78 -27.26
C THR A 417 16.63 27.76 -27.78
N VAL A 418 17.62 27.97 -26.91
CA VAL A 418 19.04 27.87 -27.25
C VAL A 418 19.46 26.40 -27.39
N PRO A 419 20.40 26.05 -28.29
CA PRO A 419 20.90 24.69 -28.41
C PRO A 419 21.51 24.18 -27.08
N GLY A 420 21.06 23.01 -26.61
CA GLY A 420 21.46 22.50 -25.30
C GLY A 420 20.85 23.26 -24.11
N GLY A 421 19.81 24.05 -24.37
CA GLY A 421 19.11 24.88 -23.40
C GLY A 421 18.51 24.07 -22.24
N ARG A 422 18.34 24.77 -21.11
CA ARG A 422 17.84 24.16 -19.87
C ARG A 422 16.41 23.63 -20.06
N ARG A 423 16.09 22.51 -19.40
CA ARG A 423 14.72 21.96 -19.36
C ARG A 423 14.09 22.13 -17.99
N MET A 424 12.80 22.43 -17.92
CA MET A 424 12.06 22.46 -16.66
C MET A 424 10.78 21.65 -16.76
N ALA A 425 10.59 20.70 -15.85
CA ALA A 425 9.42 19.84 -15.78
C ALA A 425 8.62 20.11 -14.50
N PHE A 426 7.38 20.56 -14.64
CA PHE A 426 6.46 20.81 -13.53
C PHE A 426 5.58 19.59 -13.28
N PHE A 427 5.43 19.23 -12.00
CA PHE A 427 4.59 18.16 -11.51
C PHE A 427 3.60 18.71 -10.48
N LEU A 428 2.34 18.32 -10.57
CA LEU A 428 1.26 18.76 -9.70
C LEU A 428 0.74 17.59 -8.86
N ALA A 429 0.69 17.77 -7.55
CA ALA A 429 0.02 16.85 -6.63
C ALA A 429 -0.94 17.64 -5.75
N PHE A 430 -2.26 17.45 -5.88
CA PHE A 430 -3.23 18.23 -5.10
C PHE A 430 -3.56 17.63 -3.74
N ASP A 431 -3.15 16.39 -3.48
CA ASP A 431 -3.38 15.72 -2.21
C ASP A 431 -2.16 14.89 -1.74
N THR A 432 -2.27 14.37 -0.51
CA THR A 432 -1.24 13.54 0.11
C THR A 432 -1.08 12.16 -0.54
N TYR A 433 -2.07 11.68 -1.31
CA TYR A 433 -2.00 10.39 -2.00
C TYR A 433 -1.25 10.47 -3.32
N ALA A 434 -1.40 11.55 -4.06
CA ALA A 434 -0.70 11.83 -5.31
C ALA A 434 0.77 12.19 -5.07
N LEU A 435 1.08 12.85 -3.94
CA LEU A 435 2.39 13.41 -3.65
C LEU A 435 3.56 12.41 -3.78
N PRO A 436 3.53 11.20 -3.19
CA PRO A 436 4.65 10.26 -3.31
C PRO A 436 4.95 9.84 -4.75
N ARG A 437 3.91 9.65 -5.58
CA ARG A 437 4.07 9.20 -6.97
C ARG A 437 4.48 10.34 -7.89
N CYS A 438 3.91 11.53 -7.73
CA CYS A 438 4.37 12.71 -8.45
C CYS A 438 5.83 13.06 -8.10
N ARG A 439 6.24 12.90 -6.84
CA ARG A 439 7.65 13.06 -6.43
C ARG A 439 8.56 12.01 -7.08
N LEU A 440 8.14 10.74 -7.09
CA LEU A 440 8.88 9.67 -7.78
C LEU A 440 9.06 9.99 -9.28
N TYR A 441 8.02 10.53 -9.91
CA TYR A 441 8.05 10.94 -11.32
C TYR A 441 8.94 12.15 -11.57
N ALA A 442 8.87 13.16 -10.71
CA ALA A 442 9.80 14.28 -10.72
C ALA A 442 11.26 13.81 -10.56
N GLN A 443 11.53 12.87 -9.66
CA GLN A 443 12.86 12.29 -9.48
C GLN A 443 13.33 11.51 -10.71
N ARG A 444 12.45 10.75 -11.36
CA ARG A 444 12.78 10.04 -12.61
C ARG A 444 13.10 11.02 -13.75
N ALA A 445 12.31 12.08 -13.88
CA ALA A 445 12.58 13.14 -14.86
C ALA A 445 13.95 13.79 -14.64
N ALA A 446 14.25 14.19 -13.40
CA ALA A 446 15.53 14.78 -13.04
C ALA A 446 16.72 13.82 -13.25
N ASN A 447 16.51 12.50 -13.11
CA ASN A 447 17.54 11.50 -13.37
C ASN A 447 17.74 11.21 -14.86
N GLN A 448 16.67 11.18 -15.65
CA GLN A 448 16.72 10.89 -17.09
C GLN A 448 17.27 12.08 -17.88
N TYR A 449 17.03 13.31 -17.39
CA TYR A 449 17.50 14.54 -18.01
C TYR A 449 18.38 15.31 -17.02
N PRO A 450 19.71 15.06 -17.00
CA PRO A 450 20.63 15.67 -16.05
C PRO A 450 20.70 17.19 -16.13
N ASP A 451 20.28 17.80 -17.23
CA ASP A 451 20.23 19.26 -17.41
C ASP A 451 18.81 19.82 -17.22
N SER A 452 17.92 19.02 -16.63
CA SER A 452 16.56 19.42 -16.29
C SER A 452 16.36 19.68 -14.81
N ASP A 453 15.48 20.63 -14.51
CA ASP A 453 14.91 20.82 -13.18
C ASP A 453 13.52 20.22 -13.11
N ALA A 454 13.27 19.44 -12.06
CA ALA A 454 11.95 18.93 -11.76
C ALA A 454 11.35 19.73 -10.60
N VAL A 455 10.21 20.35 -10.83
CA VAL A 455 9.50 21.20 -9.86
C VAL A 455 8.20 20.49 -9.46
N LEU A 456 8.04 20.15 -8.19
CA LEU A 456 6.84 19.53 -7.65
C LEU A 456 6.02 20.55 -6.87
N LEU A 457 4.88 20.97 -7.42
CA LEU A 457 3.94 21.89 -6.79
C LEU A 457 2.82 21.12 -6.08
N SER A 458 2.59 21.41 -4.80
CA SER A 458 1.52 20.73 -4.05
C SER A 458 1.02 21.54 -2.85
N PRO A 459 -0.31 21.61 -2.61
CA PRO A 459 -0.86 22.11 -1.35
C PRO A 459 -0.74 21.11 -0.20
N ALA A 460 -0.31 19.87 -0.46
CA ALA A 460 -0.06 18.87 0.57
C ALA A 460 1.37 18.93 1.13
N LEU A 461 2.22 19.81 0.60
CA LEU A 461 3.55 20.07 1.13
C LEU A 461 3.44 21.09 2.27
N ASN A 462 4.03 20.76 3.42
CA ASN A 462 4.01 21.65 4.59
C ASN A 462 5.18 22.64 4.62
N ARG A 463 6.25 22.37 3.85
CA ARG A 463 7.46 23.19 3.75
C ARG A 463 8.10 23.03 2.39
N LEU A 464 8.87 24.03 1.98
CA LEU A 464 9.81 23.91 0.87
C LEU A 464 10.83 22.80 1.17
N GLY A 465 11.11 21.97 0.17
CA GLY A 465 12.02 20.84 0.31
C GLY A 465 12.84 20.59 -0.94
N PHE A 466 14.00 19.96 -0.76
CA PHE A 466 14.83 19.49 -1.86
C PHE A 466 15.06 18.00 -1.72
N SER A 467 14.50 17.20 -2.64
CA SER A 467 14.63 15.75 -2.61
C SER A 467 15.25 15.28 -3.91
N LYS A 468 16.55 14.93 -3.89
CA LYS A 468 17.26 14.31 -5.02
C LYS A 468 17.02 15.06 -6.35
N ARG A 469 17.31 16.37 -6.38
CA ARG A 469 17.12 17.27 -7.54
C ARG A 469 15.68 17.64 -7.90
N VAL A 470 14.71 17.30 -7.06
CA VAL A 470 13.33 17.81 -7.16
C VAL A 470 13.16 18.97 -6.19
N LEU A 471 12.68 20.09 -6.72
CA LEU A 471 12.28 21.26 -5.95
C LEU A 471 10.81 21.08 -5.51
N ASP A 472 10.61 20.72 -4.25
CA ASP A 472 9.28 20.57 -3.64
C ASP A 472 8.78 21.93 -3.18
N ILE A 473 7.69 22.41 -3.79
CA ILE A 473 7.14 23.74 -3.59
C ILE A 473 5.72 23.68 -3.02
N PRO A 474 5.51 24.13 -1.77
CA PRO A 474 4.18 24.28 -1.23
C PRO A 474 3.43 25.39 -1.97
N MET A 475 2.17 25.13 -2.32
CA MET A 475 1.29 26.12 -2.94
C MET A 475 -0.10 26.12 -2.30
N THR A 476 -0.86 27.20 -2.44
CA THR A 476 -2.28 27.20 -2.02
C THR A 476 -3.16 26.48 -3.05
N GLY A 477 -4.18 25.75 -2.58
CA GLY A 477 -5.08 24.96 -3.44
C GLY A 477 -6.26 25.74 -4.07
N GLY A 478 -6.21 27.07 -4.06
CA GLY A 478 -7.30 27.95 -4.52
C GLY A 478 -7.33 28.17 -6.04
N SER A 479 -8.32 28.93 -6.53
CA SER A 479 -8.41 29.36 -7.94
C SER A 479 -7.32 30.35 -8.35
N LYS A 480 -6.67 30.99 -7.37
CA LYS A 480 -5.48 31.82 -7.53
C LYS A 480 -4.37 31.21 -6.67
N PRO A 481 -3.65 30.19 -7.17
CA PRO A 481 -2.62 29.51 -6.40
C PRO A 481 -1.49 30.49 -6.06
N LEU A 482 -1.08 30.48 -4.80
CA LEU A 482 0.03 31.27 -4.25
C LEU A 482 1.15 30.33 -3.80
N VAL A 483 2.40 30.79 -3.86
CA VAL A 483 3.61 30.10 -3.41
C VAL A 483 4.33 31.00 -2.41
N SER A 484 4.89 30.43 -1.34
CA SER A 484 5.75 31.17 -0.42
C SER A 484 7.20 31.14 -0.92
N VAL A 485 7.80 32.32 -1.12
CA VAL A 485 9.21 32.51 -1.47
C VAL A 485 9.81 33.43 -0.42
N ASN A 486 10.76 32.94 0.39
CA ASN A 486 11.35 33.69 1.50
C ASN A 486 10.30 34.37 2.41
N ASP A 487 9.29 33.61 2.83
CA ASP A 487 8.14 34.05 3.64
C ASP A 487 7.18 35.08 2.97
N GLU A 488 7.47 35.54 1.74
CA GLU A 488 6.54 36.32 0.92
C GLU A 488 5.60 35.41 0.12
N MET A 489 4.29 35.67 0.18
CA MET A 489 3.31 34.97 -0.65
C MET A 489 3.19 35.62 -2.02
N VAL A 490 3.61 34.92 -3.07
CA VAL A 490 3.52 35.38 -4.46
C VAL A 490 2.57 34.54 -5.29
N THR A 491 2.02 35.13 -6.37
CA THR A 491 1.18 34.37 -7.30
C THR A 491 2.00 33.30 -8.01
N LEU A 492 1.40 32.14 -8.30
CA LEU A 492 2.09 31.07 -9.03
C LEU A 492 2.62 31.54 -10.39
N ALA A 493 1.89 32.44 -11.06
CA ALA A 493 2.34 33.01 -12.33
C ALA A 493 3.63 33.84 -12.16
N ARG A 494 3.69 34.73 -11.15
CA ARG A 494 4.91 35.50 -10.82
C ARG A 494 6.05 34.56 -10.46
N PHE A 495 5.78 33.58 -9.59
CA PHE A 495 6.75 32.55 -9.20
C PHE A 495 7.33 31.80 -10.42
N ALA A 496 6.46 31.30 -11.31
CA ALA A 496 6.88 30.56 -12.50
C ALA A 496 7.71 31.44 -13.44
N ALA A 497 7.31 32.71 -13.64
CA ALA A 497 8.07 33.66 -14.45
C ALA A 497 9.46 33.94 -13.85
N ASP A 498 9.54 34.20 -12.54
CA ASP A 498 10.81 34.46 -11.85
C ASP A 498 11.72 33.22 -11.86
N LEU A 499 11.14 32.02 -11.77
CA LEU A 499 11.87 30.76 -11.86
C LEU A 499 12.46 30.55 -13.26
N VAL A 500 11.67 30.78 -14.31
CA VAL A 500 12.06 30.64 -15.73
C VAL A 500 13.13 31.66 -16.12
N ARG A 501 13.04 32.90 -15.61
CA ARG A 501 14.07 33.94 -15.83
C ARG A 501 15.39 33.68 -15.11
N GLY A 502 15.45 32.68 -14.22
CA GLY A 502 16.59 32.50 -13.32
C GLY A 502 16.73 33.62 -12.29
N SER A 503 15.65 34.39 -12.07
CA SER A 503 15.56 35.40 -11.01
C SER A 503 15.44 34.77 -9.62
N LEU A 504 15.08 33.48 -9.54
CA LEU A 504 15.12 32.71 -8.31
C LEU A 504 16.36 31.83 -8.26
N VAL A 505 17.06 31.89 -7.13
CA VAL A 505 18.22 31.04 -6.84
C VAL A 505 17.84 30.04 -5.77
N VAL A 506 18.13 28.76 -6.05
CA VAL A 506 17.92 27.68 -5.09
C VAL A 506 19.16 27.59 -4.19
N MET A 507 19.07 28.08 -2.96
CA MET A 507 20.21 28.07 -2.04
C MET A 507 19.76 27.84 -0.60
N THR A 508 20.22 26.78 0.07
CA THR A 508 19.84 26.53 1.48
C THR A 508 20.69 27.33 2.47
N SER A 509 21.90 27.73 2.08
CA SER A 509 22.78 28.59 2.88
C SER A 509 23.77 29.37 2.03
N VAL A 510 24.05 30.61 2.41
CA VAL A 510 25.06 31.49 1.79
C VAL A 510 26.29 31.55 2.68
N ARG A 511 27.50 31.58 2.08
CA ARG A 511 28.71 31.94 2.82
C ARG A 511 29.00 33.42 2.62
N VAL A 512 28.88 34.21 3.67
CA VAL A 512 29.00 35.67 3.63
C VAL A 512 30.23 36.08 4.44
N PRO A 513 31.19 36.81 3.86
CA PRO A 513 32.25 37.47 4.63
C PRO A 513 31.65 38.38 5.70
N TYR A 514 32.33 38.54 6.84
CA TYR A 514 31.86 39.42 7.89
C TYR A 514 32.99 40.28 8.48
N SER A 515 32.59 41.39 9.11
CA SER A 515 33.47 42.23 9.93
C SER A 515 32.87 42.40 11.32
N LEU A 516 33.72 42.36 12.35
CA LEU A 516 33.32 42.63 13.73
C LEU A 516 33.29 44.13 13.98
N LEU A 517 32.20 44.63 14.57
CA LEU A 517 32.03 46.04 14.87
C LEU A 517 32.31 46.30 16.35
N PRO A 518 33.36 47.07 16.69
CA PRO A 518 33.61 47.47 18.06
C PRO A 518 32.58 48.52 18.50
N ALA A 519 31.81 48.24 19.56
CA ALA A 519 30.89 49.19 20.17
C ALA A 519 31.50 49.75 21.46
N PRO A 520 31.74 51.08 21.57
CA PRO A 520 32.15 51.67 22.84
C PRO A 520 31.03 51.49 23.88
N SER A 521 31.39 50.85 24.98
CA SER A 521 30.52 50.60 26.12
C SER A 521 31.10 51.29 27.33
N SER A 522 30.33 52.19 27.94
CA SER A 522 30.74 52.82 29.20
C SER A 522 30.24 52.00 30.38
N CYS A 523 31.06 51.86 31.41
CA CYS A 523 30.61 51.28 32.66
C CYS A 523 29.82 52.32 33.47
N SER A 524 28.57 51.99 33.81
CA SER A 524 27.75 52.86 34.66
C SER A 524 28.29 53.03 36.08
N SER A 525 29.07 52.09 36.60
CA SER A 525 29.70 52.21 37.93
C SER A 525 31.04 52.92 37.93
N CYS A 526 31.90 52.70 36.92
CA CYS A 526 33.29 53.16 36.92
C CYS A 526 33.58 54.28 35.90
N GLY A 527 32.64 54.61 35.02
CA GLY A 527 32.77 55.62 33.96
C GLY A 527 33.74 55.25 32.83
N ARG A 528 34.50 54.15 32.93
CA ARG A 528 35.47 53.74 31.91
C ARG A 528 34.77 53.20 30.67
N THR A 529 35.20 53.69 29.50
CA THR A 529 34.77 53.20 28.20
C THR A 529 35.67 52.06 27.75
N LYS A 530 35.09 50.91 27.43
CA LYS A 530 35.76 49.79 26.75
C LYS A 530 35.01 49.50 25.45
N PHE A 531 35.74 49.21 24.39
CA PHE A 531 35.13 48.66 23.18
C PHE A 531 34.82 47.19 23.45
N VAL A 532 33.57 46.78 23.27
CA VAL A 532 33.17 45.38 23.21
C VAL A 532 32.56 45.14 21.84
N GLU A 533 32.93 44.05 21.19
CA GLU A 533 32.36 43.65 19.91
C GLU A 533 30.90 43.24 20.15
N GLY A 534 29.97 44.10 19.77
CA GLY A 534 28.54 43.89 19.98
C GLY A 534 27.79 43.47 18.73
N PHE A 535 28.38 43.68 17.54
CA PHE A 535 27.68 43.57 16.26
C PHE A 535 28.61 43.01 15.17
N VAL A 536 27.99 42.44 14.14
CA VAL A 536 28.62 41.80 13.00
C VAL A 536 28.05 42.42 11.73
N ALA A 537 28.91 42.99 10.90
CA ALA A 537 28.56 43.41 9.54
C ALA A 537 28.77 42.25 8.58
N LEU A 538 27.71 41.81 7.89
CA LEU A 538 27.73 40.77 6.88
C LEU A 538 27.83 41.41 5.49
N HIS A 539 28.90 41.10 4.77
CA HIS A 539 29.21 41.70 3.46
C HIS A 539 28.70 40.79 2.34
N PHE A 540 27.51 41.09 1.82
CA PHE A 540 26.98 40.45 0.62
C PHE A 540 27.62 41.12 -0.61
N GLY A 541 28.02 40.31 -1.61
CA GLY A 541 28.50 40.79 -2.93
C GLY A 541 30.00 40.60 -3.24
N GLU A 542 30.88 40.37 -2.26
CA GLU A 542 32.32 40.19 -2.53
C GLU A 542 32.67 38.85 -3.19
N ASP A 543 31.96 37.77 -2.83
CA ASP A 543 32.21 36.40 -3.29
C ASP A 543 31.02 35.77 -4.04
N ASP A 544 29.83 36.37 -3.96
CA ASP A 544 28.58 35.80 -4.47
C ASP A 544 27.77 36.86 -5.24
N SER A 545 27.80 36.74 -6.57
CA SER A 545 27.08 37.63 -7.51
C SER A 545 25.56 37.65 -7.32
N VAL A 546 25.01 36.75 -6.49
CA VAL A 546 23.57 36.60 -6.28
C VAL A 546 22.95 37.73 -5.45
N PHE A 547 23.67 38.35 -4.51
CA PHE A 547 23.07 39.25 -3.49
C PHE A 547 23.39 40.74 -3.63
N GLY A 548 24.22 41.14 -4.62
CA GLY A 548 24.67 42.53 -4.80
C GLY A 548 25.58 43.04 -3.68
N ASN A 549 26.19 44.23 -3.85
CA ASN A 549 27.10 44.83 -2.87
C ASN A 549 26.32 45.47 -1.73
N SER A 550 26.08 44.74 -0.64
CA SER A 550 25.28 45.22 0.47
C SER A 550 25.78 44.72 1.81
N ILE A 551 25.57 45.53 2.84
CA ILE A 551 26.00 45.22 4.20
C ILE A 551 24.77 45.10 5.09
N VAL A 552 24.66 43.98 5.81
CA VAL A 552 23.61 43.75 6.82
C VAL A 552 24.28 43.66 8.19
N VAL A 553 23.83 44.44 9.14
CA VAL A 553 24.38 44.42 10.51
C VAL A 553 23.46 43.62 11.43
N VAL A 554 24.03 42.64 12.12
CA VAL A 554 23.34 41.80 13.10
C VAL A 554 24.03 41.90 14.48
N PRO A 555 23.31 41.74 15.59
CA PRO A 555 23.93 41.58 16.90
C PRO A 555 24.85 40.37 16.91
N ALA A 556 26.05 40.51 17.48
CA ALA A 556 26.96 39.38 17.64
C ALA A 556 26.33 38.38 18.63
N PRO A 557 26.02 37.14 18.22
CA PRO A 557 25.43 36.16 19.13
C PRO A 557 26.39 35.93 20.30
N SER A 558 25.89 35.95 21.54
CA SER A 558 26.70 35.73 22.74
C SER A 558 27.41 34.35 22.75
N SER A 559 26.94 33.41 21.92
CA SER A 559 27.58 32.11 21.67
C SER A 559 28.94 32.18 20.94
N TRP A 560 29.27 33.31 20.31
CA TRP A 560 30.55 33.51 19.61
C TRP A 560 31.74 33.74 20.56
N PHE A 561 31.48 34.21 21.77
CA PHE A 561 32.52 34.57 22.74
C PHE A 561 32.81 33.48 23.79
N LEU A 562 32.04 32.38 23.78
CA LEU A 562 32.05 31.38 24.86
C LEU A 562 32.56 29.98 24.45
N SER A 563 33.00 29.79 23.20
CA SER A 563 33.54 28.51 22.76
C SER A 563 35.00 28.65 22.32
N GLY A 564 35.90 27.94 23.00
CA GLY A 564 37.33 27.82 22.65
C GLY A 564 37.61 27.08 21.34
N GLY A 565 36.73 27.21 20.33
CA GLY A 565 37.01 26.82 18.96
C GLY A 565 37.93 27.84 18.33
N THR A 566 39.03 27.38 17.74
CA THR A 566 39.92 28.22 16.94
C THR A 566 39.10 28.92 15.86
N PRO A 567 39.18 30.26 15.70
CA PRO A 567 38.47 30.94 14.62
C PRO A 567 38.96 30.39 13.27
N VAL A 568 38.04 30.17 12.33
CA VAL A 568 38.40 29.90 10.94
C VAL A 568 38.93 31.22 10.35
N GLY A 569 40.22 31.45 10.56
CA GLY A 569 40.92 32.69 10.25
C GLY A 569 41.96 32.96 11.33
N GLY A 570 43.17 32.44 11.16
CA GLY A 570 44.22 32.45 12.18
C GLY A 570 44.63 33.86 12.59
N TRP A 571 44.27 34.23 13.83
CA TRP A 571 44.92 35.28 14.59
C TRP A 571 45.15 34.78 16.01
N ARG A 572 46.41 34.65 16.42
CA ARG A 572 46.79 34.62 17.84
C ARG A 572 46.88 36.08 18.29
N ALA A 573 45.79 36.64 18.79
CA ALA A 573 45.89 37.82 19.64
C ALA A 573 46.41 37.35 21.01
N SER A 574 47.61 37.81 21.36
CA SER A 574 48.20 37.64 22.67
C SER A 574 47.45 38.50 23.69
N GLY A 575 46.93 37.87 24.76
CA GLY A 575 46.58 38.52 26.02
C GLY A 575 45.16 39.10 26.13
N ALA A 576 44.40 38.52 27.06
CA ALA A 576 43.10 38.95 27.61
C ALA A 576 41.83 38.65 26.77
N ALA A 577 41.12 37.59 27.16
CA ALA A 577 39.69 37.49 26.94
C ALA A 577 39.02 38.76 27.51
N GLN A 578 38.43 39.59 26.65
CA GLN A 578 37.80 40.82 27.07
C GLN A 578 36.49 40.50 27.79
N SER A 579 36.54 40.52 29.12
CA SER A 579 35.39 40.34 30.01
C SER A 579 34.28 41.36 29.68
N PRO A 580 32.99 40.97 29.62
CA PRO A 580 31.85 41.88 29.47
C PRO A 580 31.62 42.74 30.74
N TYR A 581 32.51 42.65 31.71
CA TYR A 581 32.49 43.39 32.96
C TYR A 581 33.64 44.43 32.98
N CYS A 582 33.37 45.65 33.48
CA CYS A 582 34.42 46.60 33.88
C CYS A 582 35.30 45.91 34.93
N VAL A 583 36.53 46.41 35.11
CA VAL A 583 37.42 46.00 36.20
C VAL A 583 36.75 46.11 37.58
N CYS A 584 35.71 46.96 37.71
CA CYS A 584 34.90 47.08 38.93
C CYS A 584 33.78 46.03 39.07
N GLY A 585 33.69 45.04 38.17
CA GLY A 585 32.68 43.98 38.19
C GLY A 585 31.30 44.34 37.60
N ALA A 586 31.06 45.61 37.24
CA ALA A 586 29.80 46.02 36.61
C ALA A 586 29.76 45.66 35.12
N ARG A 587 28.62 45.14 34.66
CA ARG A 587 28.40 44.74 33.27
C ARG A 587 28.40 45.98 32.36
N LEU A 588 29.26 45.96 31.35
CA LEU A 588 29.31 47.02 30.34
C LEU A 588 28.03 46.96 29.48
N ARG A 589 27.40 48.11 29.21
CA ARG A 589 26.28 48.25 28.25
C ARG A 589 26.75 49.13 27.09
N SER A 590 26.42 48.75 25.86
CA SER A 590 26.67 49.59 24.69
C SER A 590 25.85 50.86 24.80
N ASN A 591 26.49 52.02 24.58
CA ASN A 591 25.82 53.31 24.53
C ASN A 591 25.46 53.73 23.10
N VAL A 592 25.82 52.91 22.11
CA VAL A 592 25.68 53.24 20.69
C VAL A 592 24.38 52.63 20.16
N THR A 593 23.52 53.46 19.57
CA THR A 593 22.29 53.01 18.90
C THR A 593 22.62 52.29 17.59
N ALA A 594 21.75 51.40 17.14
CA ALA A 594 21.94 50.65 15.89
C ALA A 594 22.17 51.55 14.66
N GLU A 595 21.64 52.77 14.68
CA GLU A 595 21.73 53.76 13.60
C GLU A 595 23.14 54.34 13.45
N VAL A 596 23.83 54.66 14.57
CA VAL A 596 25.22 55.18 14.55
C VAL A 596 26.19 54.10 14.04
N LEU A 597 25.91 52.83 14.30
CA LEU A 597 26.69 51.71 13.76
C LEU A 597 26.56 51.59 12.24
N LEU A 598 25.35 51.74 11.69
CA LEU A 598 25.10 51.65 10.24
C LEU A 598 25.76 52.80 9.46
N GLU A 599 25.86 54.00 10.04
CA GLU A 599 26.53 55.16 9.42
C GLU A 599 28.06 54.99 9.35
N ILE A 600 28.67 54.37 10.36
CA ILE A 600 30.13 54.09 10.43
C ILE A 600 30.54 52.95 9.47
N CYS A 601 29.60 52.10 9.05
CA CYS A 601 29.90 50.88 8.29
C CYS A 601 30.26 51.11 6.81
N GLY A 602 30.06 52.31 6.26
CA GLY A 602 30.31 52.62 4.84
C GLY A 602 31.76 52.44 4.39
N ASP A 603 32.74 52.52 5.32
CA ASP A 603 34.18 52.47 5.03
C ASP A 603 34.91 51.24 5.63
N LEU A 604 34.18 50.23 6.09
CA LEU A 604 34.78 49.06 6.73
C LEU A 604 35.46 48.13 5.73
N GLN A 605 36.77 47.92 5.92
CA GLN A 605 37.49 46.82 5.26
C GLN A 605 37.09 45.47 5.87
N VAL A 606 36.84 44.48 5.02
CA VAL A 606 36.54 43.11 5.45
C VAL A 606 37.69 42.55 6.28
N ARG A 607 37.41 42.32 7.55
CA ARG A 607 38.39 41.79 8.50
C ARG A 607 37.77 40.60 9.23
N HIS A 608 38.08 39.42 8.67
CA HIS A 608 38.05 38.07 9.27
C HIS A 608 36.77 37.23 9.11
N GLY A 609 36.91 36.11 8.37
CA GLY A 609 36.01 34.95 8.44
C GLY A 609 34.87 34.93 7.40
N ARG A 610 34.33 33.72 7.14
CA ARG A 610 33.11 33.53 6.32
C ARG A 610 32.03 32.87 7.19
N TRP A 611 30.86 33.50 7.28
CA TRP A 611 29.71 32.98 8.02
C TRP A 611 28.76 32.21 7.09
N ARG A 612 28.22 31.07 7.55
CA ARG A 612 27.21 30.32 6.79
C ARG A 612 25.81 30.69 7.28
N LEU A 613 25.13 31.56 6.55
CA LEU A 613 23.77 32.01 6.84
C LEU A 613 22.75 31.07 6.17
N PRO A 614 21.79 30.47 6.89
CA PRO A 614 20.65 29.80 6.27
C PRO A 614 19.68 30.83 5.70
N VAL A 615 19.30 30.69 4.43
CA VAL A 615 18.50 31.73 3.72
C VAL A 615 17.18 31.20 3.16
N GLY A 616 16.83 29.96 3.50
CA GLY A 616 15.67 29.27 2.92
C GLY A 616 15.92 28.86 1.46
N PRO A 617 15.33 27.76 0.97
CA PRO A 617 15.73 27.12 -0.29
C PRO A 617 15.45 27.90 -1.58
N LEU A 618 14.77 29.05 -1.53
CA LEU A 618 14.47 29.90 -2.68
C LEU A 618 14.57 31.37 -2.28
N VAL A 619 15.46 32.12 -2.95
CA VAL A 619 15.64 33.56 -2.77
C VAL A 619 15.64 34.25 -4.13
N TRP A 620 15.10 35.46 -4.21
CA TRP A 620 15.25 36.28 -5.41
C TRP A 620 16.68 36.79 -5.53
N ARG A 621 17.24 36.67 -6.73
CA ARG A 621 18.51 37.27 -7.09
C ARG A 621 18.43 38.78 -6.84
N GLY A 622 19.41 39.32 -6.12
CA GLY A 622 19.50 40.71 -5.69
C GLY A 622 18.74 41.02 -4.40
N THR A 623 18.02 40.06 -3.81
CA THR A 623 17.30 40.26 -2.53
C THR A 623 18.11 39.64 -1.40
N ILE A 624 18.43 40.43 -0.39
CA ILE A 624 19.28 39.97 0.71
C ILE A 624 18.40 39.33 1.79
N PRO A 625 18.71 38.10 2.22
CA PRO A 625 18.01 37.47 3.32
C PRO A 625 18.38 38.20 4.61
N LEU A 626 17.41 38.91 5.20
CA LEU A 626 17.57 39.59 6.47
C LEU A 626 17.35 38.58 7.61
N PRO A 627 18.34 38.34 8.47
CA PRO A 627 18.12 37.56 9.69
C PRO A 627 17.03 38.20 10.56
N PRO A 628 16.26 37.43 11.35
CA PRO A 628 15.20 37.97 12.22
C PRO A 628 15.69 39.07 13.18
N ASP A 629 16.96 39.00 13.57
CA ASP A 629 17.62 39.95 14.48
C ASP A 629 18.38 41.06 13.73
N ALA A 630 18.21 41.21 12.41
CA ALA A 630 18.90 42.24 11.65
C ALA A 630 18.51 43.63 12.15
N LEU A 631 19.51 44.46 12.45
CA LEU A 631 19.30 45.82 12.95
C LEU A 631 19.04 46.81 11.83
N GLY A 632 19.34 46.42 10.59
CA GLY A 632 19.11 47.21 9.40
C GLY A 632 19.96 46.74 8.22
N HIS A 633 19.71 47.35 7.07
CA HIS A 633 20.44 47.12 5.83
C HIS A 633 20.90 48.48 5.29
N ALA A 634 22.20 48.57 4.99
CA ALA A 634 22.77 49.75 4.36
C ALA A 634 23.08 49.44 2.89
N THR A 635 22.41 50.15 1.99
CA THR A 635 22.85 50.32 0.60
C THR A 635 23.61 51.63 0.51
N GLY A 636 24.75 51.64 -0.16
CA GLY A 636 25.53 52.85 -0.36
C GLY A 636 24.67 53.99 -0.93
N HIS A 637 24.59 55.08 -0.14
CA HIS A 637 24.10 56.43 -0.42
C HIS A 637 22.59 56.71 -0.55
N ARG A 638 21.94 57.19 0.54
CA ARG A 638 21.35 58.56 0.71
C ARG A 638 20.46 58.70 1.96
N THR A 639 20.37 59.94 2.46
CA THR A 639 19.80 60.45 3.73
C THR A 639 18.26 60.52 3.77
N TRP A 640 17.66 60.12 4.90
CA TRP A 640 16.27 60.44 5.31
C TRP A 640 16.26 61.64 6.26
N THR A 641 15.18 62.44 6.25
CA THR A 641 15.00 63.59 7.17
C THR A 641 14.37 63.16 8.50
N LEU A 642 14.73 63.87 9.57
CA LEU A 642 14.35 63.62 10.97
C LEU A 642 12.83 63.40 11.16
N ASP A 643 12.00 64.14 10.43
CA ASP A 643 10.53 64.08 10.54
C ASP A 643 9.93 62.74 10.05
N GLY A 644 10.64 62.00 9.19
CA GLY A 644 10.21 60.67 8.74
C GLY A 644 10.46 59.56 9.76
N TRP A 645 11.32 59.83 10.74
CA TRP A 645 11.76 58.86 11.76
C TRP A 645 10.83 58.87 12.98
N GLU A 646 10.34 60.04 13.40
CA GLU A 646 9.46 60.17 14.57
C GLU A 646 8.09 59.51 14.41
N SER A 647 7.61 59.31 13.17
CA SER A 647 6.32 58.67 12.91
C SER A 647 6.33 57.13 13.01
N HIS A 648 7.50 56.48 13.07
CA HIS A 648 7.62 55.02 13.04
C HIS A 648 7.74 54.38 14.45
N ILE A 649 8.25 55.12 15.43
CA ILE A 649 8.59 54.57 16.75
C ILE A 649 7.39 54.50 17.72
N GLY A 650 6.23 55.06 17.36
CA GLY A 650 5.03 55.03 18.22
C GLY A 650 4.23 53.73 18.23
N ALA A 651 4.53 52.72 17.41
CA ALA A 651 3.55 51.67 17.08
C ALA A 651 3.91 50.22 17.45
N VAL A 652 5.11 49.89 17.95
CA VAL A 652 5.48 48.46 18.10
C VAL A 652 6.17 48.15 19.43
N ALA A 653 5.36 47.78 20.42
CA ALA A 653 5.76 46.85 21.48
C ALA A 653 4.53 46.17 22.09
N PRO A 654 4.45 44.82 22.15
CA PRO A 654 3.62 44.12 23.10
C PRO A 654 4.43 43.66 24.34
N PRO A 655 3.79 43.44 25.51
CA PRO A 655 4.43 43.07 26.77
C PRO A 655 4.64 41.54 26.91
N PRO A 656 5.43 41.06 27.89
CA PRO A 656 5.72 39.63 28.08
C PRO A 656 4.64 38.87 28.86
N ASP A 657 4.45 37.59 28.53
CA ASP A 657 3.50 36.63 29.11
C ASP A 657 3.76 36.30 30.61
N GLY A 658 2.79 36.59 31.49
CA GLY A 658 2.86 36.29 32.93
C GLY A 658 2.68 34.82 33.31
N ASP A 659 2.15 33.97 32.42
CA ASP A 659 1.77 32.58 32.71
C ASP A 659 2.98 31.63 32.80
N ALA A 660 4.05 31.90 32.04
CA ALA A 660 5.26 31.07 32.05
C ALA A 660 6.07 31.20 33.35
N VAL A 661 6.09 32.39 33.95
CA VAL A 661 6.80 32.66 35.21
C VAL A 661 6.10 31.99 36.39
N ALA A 662 4.76 32.00 36.42
CA ALA A 662 3.96 31.35 37.45
C ALA A 662 4.16 29.82 37.45
N LYS A 663 4.09 29.19 36.27
CA LYS A 663 4.32 27.75 36.10
C LYS A 663 5.74 27.35 36.49
N ARG A 664 6.76 28.13 36.11
CA ARG A 664 8.14 27.86 36.51
C ARG A 664 8.29 27.79 38.04
N ARG A 665 7.70 28.75 38.75
CA ARG A 665 7.75 28.81 40.22
C ARG A 665 7.08 27.59 40.88
N ALA A 666 5.91 27.18 40.40
CA ALA A 666 5.18 26.04 40.94
C ALA A 666 5.93 24.69 40.80
N VAL A 667 6.71 24.50 39.72
CA VAL A 667 7.60 23.33 39.56
C VAL A 667 8.69 23.34 40.62
N PHE A 668 9.40 24.47 40.78
CA PHE A 668 10.48 24.58 41.76
C PHE A 668 9.99 24.37 43.19
N ASP A 669 8.85 24.97 43.56
CA ASP A 669 8.28 24.81 44.89
C ASP A 669 7.92 23.34 45.17
N SER A 670 7.42 22.60 44.17
CA SER A 670 7.14 21.16 44.29
C SER A 670 8.42 20.32 44.42
N LEU A 671 9.48 20.65 43.67
CA LEU A 671 10.77 19.98 43.80
C LEU A 671 11.38 20.15 45.18
N LEU A 672 11.37 21.37 45.71
CA LEU A 672 11.92 21.68 47.03
C LEU A 672 11.17 20.90 48.10
N ARG A 673 9.82 20.91 48.07
CA ARG A 673 9.00 20.12 49.02
C ARG A 673 9.31 18.63 48.97
N GLY A 674 9.38 18.04 47.77
CA GLY A 674 9.67 16.61 47.59
C GLY A 674 11.07 16.23 48.08
N ALA A 675 12.07 17.07 47.80
CA ALA A 675 13.44 16.83 48.24
C ALA A 675 13.61 17.03 49.75
N GLU A 676 12.99 18.06 50.33
CA GLU A 676 13.01 18.32 51.78
C GLU A 676 12.34 17.19 52.59
N ALA A 677 11.28 16.58 52.05
CA ALA A 677 10.56 15.47 52.69
C ALA A 677 11.45 14.22 52.93
N THR A 678 12.51 14.03 52.14
CA THR A 678 13.46 12.91 52.31
C THR A 678 14.49 13.13 53.41
N GLY A 679 14.58 14.36 53.96
CA GLY A 679 15.63 14.77 54.90
C GLY A 679 17.00 15.01 54.26
N TRP A 680 17.09 15.05 52.92
CA TRP A 680 18.33 15.35 52.19
C TRP A 680 18.61 16.85 52.18
N ARG A 681 19.89 17.24 52.04
CA ARG A 681 20.26 18.65 52.00
C ARG A 681 20.03 19.20 50.60
N VAL A 682 19.15 20.20 50.49
CA VAL A 682 18.79 20.85 49.23
C VAL A 682 19.61 22.13 49.05
N ASP A 683 20.16 22.35 47.85
CA ASP A 683 20.82 23.57 47.44
C ASP A 683 20.12 24.13 46.18
N ALA A 684 19.42 25.24 46.38
CA ALA A 684 18.63 25.94 45.37
C ALA A 684 19.37 27.16 44.77
N SER A 685 20.67 27.34 45.03
CA SER A 685 21.45 28.48 44.54
C SER A 685 21.51 28.59 43.00
N HIS A 686 21.15 27.51 42.30
CA HIS A 686 21.10 27.42 40.84
C HIS A 686 19.66 27.37 40.27
N ALA A 687 18.63 27.63 41.08
CA ALA A 687 17.23 27.51 40.67
C ALA A 687 16.89 28.44 39.47
N ASP A 688 17.44 29.65 39.43
CA ASP A 688 17.23 30.60 38.30
C ASP A 688 17.74 30.06 36.96
N GLN A 689 18.70 29.13 37.00
CA GLN A 689 19.31 28.46 35.85
C GLN A 689 18.63 27.14 35.49
N GLY A 690 17.55 26.75 36.19
CA GLY A 690 16.85 25.49 35.91
C GLY A 690 17.30 24.30 36.77
N VAL A 691 18.18 24.47 37.77
CA VAL A 691 18.82 23.33 38.47
C VAL A 691 18.61 23.40 39.98
N VAL A 692 18.21 22.28 40.58
CA VAL A 692 18.19 22.07 42.04
C VAL A 692 19.14 20.93 42.37
N LEU A 693 20.05 21.15 43.31
CA LEU A 693 21.00 20.13 43.75
C LEU A 693 20.48 19.50 45.05
N VAL A 694 20.49 18.17 45.13
CA VAL A 694 20.07 17.45 46.32
C VAL A 694 21.18 16.49 46.75
N ARG A 695 21.59 16.58 48.01
CA ARG A 695 22.75 15.83 48.51
C ARG A 695 22.38 14.94 49.67
N SER A 696 22.64 13.64 49.51
CA SER A 696 22.65 12.68 50.61
C SER A 696 24.04 12.65 51.28
N ARG A 697 24.21 11.87 52.36
CA ARG A 697 25.52 11.71 53.02
C ARG A 697 26.56 11.05 52.12
N THR A 698 26.15 10.25 51.13
CA THR A 698 27.02 9.39 50.32
C THR A 698 26.98 9.67 48.83
N SER A 699 26.02 10.45 48.32
CA SER A 699 25.86 10.71 46.88
C SER A 699 25.38 12.14 46.62
N ARG A 700 25.76 12.69 45.47
CA ARG A 700 25.27 14.00 44.97
C ARG A 700 24.36 13.77 43.77
N VAL A 701 23.07 14.00 43.94
CA VAL A 701 22.08 13.89 42.86
C VAL A 701 21.68 15.29 42.43
N ALA A 702 21.66 15.56 41.13
CA ALA A 702 21.19 16.83 40.61
C ALA A 702 19.90 16.66 39.82
N ILE A 703 18.91 17.51 40.11
CA ILE A 703 17.63 17.52 39.41
C ILE A 703 17.61 18.77 38.52
N ALA A 704 17.60 18.56 37.20
CA ALA A 704 17.59 19.62 36.21
C ALA A 704 16.19 19.72 35.57
N VAL A 705 15.59 20.91 35.66
CA VAL A 705 14.27 21.24 35.11
C VAL A 705 14.42 22.07 33.85
N LEU A 706 13.91 21.55 32.74
CA LEU A 706 13.76 22.28 31.49
C LEU A 706 12.39 22.95 31.47
N THR A 707 12.40 24.28 31.51
CA THR A 707 11.20 25.11 31.70
C THR A 707 10.68 25.72 30.39
N THR A 708 11.30 25.37 29.27
CA THR A 708 10.87 25.82 27.95
C THR A 708 9.47 25.28 27.58
N LEU A 709 8.55 26.20 27.28
CA LEU A 709 7.21 25.88 26.75
C LEU A 709 7.24 25.60 25.23
N PRO A 710 6.32 24.77 24.69
CA PRO A 710 6.22 24.51 23.25
C PRO A 710 6.00 25.79 22.43
N GLY A 711 6.69 25.92 21.31
CA GLY A 711 6.59 27.09 20.42
C GLY A 711 7.66 27.12 19.33
N PRO A 712 7.61 28.11 18.41
CA PRO A 712 8.46 28.17 17.20
C PRO A 712 9.97 28.17 17.48
N GLU A 713 10.39 28.56 18.69
CA GLU A 713 11.79 28.62 19.13
C GLU A 713 12.10 27.69 20.31
N ALA A 714 11.17 26.80 20.68
CA ALA A 714 11.31 25.97 21.87
C ALA A 714 12.58 25.11 21.83
N ASP A 715 12.95 24.57 20.66
CA ASP A 715 14.16 23.77 20.52
C ASP A 715 15.44 24.57 20.81
N HIS A 716 15.49 25.85 20.39
CA HIS A 716 16.65 26.71 20.63
C HIS A 716 16.77 27.17 22.09
N ARG A 717 15.64 27.55 22.69
CA ARG A 717 15.58 27.93 24.12
C ARG A 717 15.89 26.74 25.03
N GLN A 718 15.34 25.57 24.72
CA GLN A 718 15.61 24.34 25.45
C GLN A 718 17.07 23.89 25.32
N ALA A 719 17.67 24.02 24.13
CA ALA A 719 19.09 23.74 23.97
C ALA A 719 19.98 24.69 24.79
N ALA A 720 19.55 25.93 25.03
CA ALA A 720 20.25 26.87 25.91
C ALA A 720 20.09 26.50 27.40
N GLU A 721 18.88 26.13 27.84
CA GLU A 721 18.63 25.61 29.19
C GLU A 721 19.45 24.36 29.48
N ILE A 722 19.50 23.41 28.54
CA ILE A 722 20.30 22.18 28.65
C ILE A 722 21.79 22.51 28.81
N ARG A 723 22.33 23.46 28.05
CA ARG A 723 23.74 23.87 28.17
C ARG A 723 24.03 24.56 29.49
N ALA A 724 23.11 25.40 29.98
CA ALA A 724 23.25 26.06 31.27
C ALA A 724 23.22 25.03 32.41
N ALA A 725 22.27 24.11 32.38
CA ALA A 725 22.18 23.02 33.35
C ALA A 725 23.43 22.13 33.30
N ASP A 726 23.87 21.68 32.12
CA ASP A 726 25.07 20.85 31.94
C ASP A 726 26.36 21.53 32.45
N ALA A 727 26.45 22.86 32.38
CA ALA A 727 27.55 23.62 32.97
C ALA A 727 27.53 23.58 34.51
N VAL A 728 26.37 23.83 35.12
CA VAL A 728 26.18 23.73 36.58
C VAL A 728 26.47 22.32 37.09
N LEU A 729 26.05 21.30 36.34
CA LEU A 729 26.25 19.90 36.70
C LEU A 729 27.74 19.51 36.69
N ARG A 730 28.51 20.00 35.71
CA ARG A 730 29.96 19.80 35.67
C ARG A 730 30.67 20.46 36.84
N ASP A 731 30.28 21.68 37.21
CA ASP A 731 30.91 22.43 38.28
C ASP A 731 30.60 21.86 39.69
N THR A 732 29.43 21.25 39.85
CA THR A 732 28.95 20.75 41.16
C THR A 732 29.40 19.32 41.48
N GLY A 733 29.89 18.59 40.47
CA GLY A 733 30.35 17.20 40.59
C GLY A 733 29.21 16.25 40.97
N ALA A 734 28.01 16.48 40.43
CA ALA A 734 26.89 15.58 40.61
C ALA A 734 27.20 14.20 40.00
N GLU A 735 26.88 13.14 40.73
CA GLU A 735 27.15 11.75 40.32
C GLU A 735 25.99 11.18 39.50
N GLU A 736 24.77 11.68 39.74
CA GLU A 736 23.55 11.27 39.04
C GLU A 736 22.71 12.50 38.67
N ILE A 737 22.06 12.46 37.51
CA ILE A 737 21.29 13.58 36.96
C ILE A 737 19.89 13.11 36.56
N ILE A 738 18.88 13.82 37.05
CA ILE A 738 17.48 13.56 36.74
C ILE A 738 16.94 14.76 35.96
N TRP A 739 16.52 14.51 34.72
CA TRP A 739 16.01 15.55 33.83
C TRP A 739 14.48 15.57 33.86
N LEU A 740 13.89 16.73 34.09
CA LEU A 740 12.45 16.97 34.00
C LEU A 740 12.17 17.94 32.85
N SER A 741 11.19 17.67 32.00
CA SER A 741 10.91 18.49 30.82
C SER A 741 9.42 18.61 30.54
N MET A 742 8.95 19.79 30.11
CA MET A 742 7.58 19.97 29.61
C MET A 742 7.40 19.54 28.15
N MET A 743 8.48 19.21 27.44
CA MET A 743 8.42 18.73 26.06
C MET A 743 8.72 17.22 25.98
N PRO A 744 8.00 16.46 25.14
CA PRO A 744 8.35 15.07 24.85
C PRO A 744 9.68 15.02 24.08
N ASP A 745 10.60 14.16 24.53
CA ASP A 745 11.91 13.90 23.91
C ASP A 745 12.85 15.13 23.78
N PRO A 746 13.23 15.80 24.88
CA PRO A 746 14.16 16.93 24.82
C PRO A 746 15.55 16.49 24.28
N PRO A 747 16.27 17.35 23.54
CA PRO A 747 17.56 17.03 22.92
C PRO A 747 18.70 17.03 23.95
N LEU A 748 18.63 16.14 24.95
CA LEU A 748 19.61 16.02 26.03
C LEU A 748 20.98 15.53 25.51
N PRO A 749 22.08 15.75 26.27
CA PRO A 749 23.41 15.27 25.92
C PRO A 749 23.44 13.76 25.62
N ARG A 750 24.37 13.34 24.75
CA ARG A 750 24.54 11.92 24.35
C ARG A 750 24.72 11.06 25.61
N GLY A 751 23.87 10.04 25.76
CA GLY A 751 23.79 9.19 26.95
C GLY A 751 22.51 9.38 27.79
N HIS A 752 21.89 10.57 27.73
CA HIS A 752 20.74 10.94 28.57
C HIS A 752 19.43 11.19 27.80
N TRP A 753 19.47 11.21 26.46
CA TRP A 753 18.39 11.57 25.53
C TRP A 753 17.06 10.81 25.64
N ARG A 754 16.92 9.83 26.55
CA ARG A 754 15.68 9.11 26.85
C ARG A 754 15.36 9.00 28.35
N GLN A 755 16.12 9.68 29.21
CA GLN A 755 15.96 9.65 30.67
C GLN A 755 15.07 10.78 31.19
N ALA A 756 14.65 11.72 30.34
CA ALA A 756 13.82 12.84 30.76
C ALA A 756 12.42 12.37 31.18
N ILE A 757 11.93 12.86 32.32
CA ILE A 757 10.57 12.64 32.78
C ILE A 757 9.71 13.82 32.32
N LEU A 758 8.58 13.52 31.68
CA LEU A 758 7.66 14.54 31.17
C LEU A 758 6.87 15.16 32.33
N LEU A 759 6.78 16.48 32.35
CA LEU A 759 5.98 17.24 33.30
C LEU A 759 4.61 17.60 32.69
N GLY A 760 3.55 17.34 33.45
CA GLY A 760 2.17 17.75 33.17
C GLY A 760 1.64 18.74 34.19
N TRP A 761 0.49 19.35 33.88
CA TRP A 761 -0.18 20.34 34.72
C TRP A 761 -1.65 19.99 34.91
N LEU A 762 -2.13 20.04 36.15
CA LEU A 762 -3.55 20.02 36.47
C LEU A 762 -3.83 21.16 37.45
N GLU A 763 -4.64 22.12 37.02
CA GLU A 763 -4.86 23.40 37.73
C GLU A 763 -3.52 24.12 38.00
N ASP A 764 -3.14 24.31 39.28
CA ASP A 764 -1.91 24.98 39.71
C ASP A 764 -0.82 23.99 40.19
N ALA A 765 -1.04 22.68 40.04
CA ALA A 765 -0.11 21.64 40.51
C ALA A 765 0.66 20.96 39.36
N ALA A 766 1.96 20.75 39.57
CA ALA A 766 2.83 20.04 38.65
C ALA A 766 2.81 18.53 38.92
N TYR A 767 2.74 17.74 37.86
CA TYR A 767 2.76 16.27 37.91
C TYR A 767 3.90 15.72 37.06
N ALA A 768 4.52 14.64 37.51
CA ALA A 768 5.43 13.83 36.71
C ALA A 768 4.67 12.72 35.98
N LEU A 769 5.06 12.45 34.74
CA LEU A 769 4.53 11.39 33.89
C LEU A 769 5.66 10.37 33.57
N PRO A 770 6.11 9.56 34.54
CA PRO A 770 7.20 8.59 34.34
C PRO A 770 6.82 7.42 33.42
N ALA A 771 5.51 7.15 33.28
CA ALA A 771 4.91 6.23 32.31
C ALA A 771 3.69 6.91 31.65
N ARG A 772 3.29 6.49 30.44
CA ARG A 772 2.29 7.19 29.62
C ARG A 772 0.88 7.33 30.22
N ASP A 773 0.56 6.59 31.29
CA ASP A 773 -0.83 6.40 31.72
C ASP A 773 -1.13 6.74 33.20
N ASP A 774 -0.15 7.15 34.03
CA ASP A 774 -0.39 7.52 35.43
C ASP A 774 0.37 8.80 35.87
N PRO A 775 -0.33 9.94 36.10
CA PRO A 775 0.26 11.15 36.66
C PRO A 775 0.54 11.00 38.16
N VAL A 776 1.76 11.31 38.58
CA VAL A 776 2.17 11.34 40.00
C VAL A 776 2.44 12.79 40.40
N PRO A 777 1.92 13.30 41.53
CA PRO A 777 2.28 14.62 42.03
C PRO A 777 3.81 14.78 42.09
N LEU A 778 4.33 15.90 41.55
CA LEU A 778 5.76 16.03 41.31
C LEU A 778 6.60 15.96 42.60
N ASP A 779 6.11 16.53 43.69
CA ASP A 779 6.76 16.46 45.00
C ASP A 779 6.89 15.02 45.51
N ARG A 780 5.79 14.25 45.47
CA ARG A 780 5.78 12.83 45.83
C ARG A 780 6.69 12.00 44.93
N PHE A 781 6.69 12.29 43.62
CA PHE A 781 7.54 11.58 42.68
C PHE A 781 9.04 11.82 42.93
N VAL A 782 9.42 13.07 43.22
CA VAL A 782 10.81 13.43 43.58
C VAL A 782 11.22 12.75 44.88
N GLN A 783 10.34 12.70 45.87
CA GLN A 783 10.56 11.96 47.10
C GLN A 783 10.82 10.47 46.81
N ASP A 784 9.91 9.80 46.09
CA ASP A 784 10.01 8.38 45.75
C ASP A 784 11.33 8.08 44.99
N ILE A 785 11.74 8.96 44.07
CA ILE A 785 12.99 8.80 43.30
C ILE A 785 14.22 8.88 44.20
N LEU A 786 14.29 9.89 45.08
CA LEU A 786 15.45 10.12 45.94
C LEU A 786 15.57 9.03 47.01
N GLU A 787 14.45 8.42 47.41
CA GLU A 787 14.41 7.26 48.29
C GLU A 787 14.76 5.93 47.57
N GLY A 788 15.02 5.97 46.26
CA GLY A 788 15.38 4.79 45.46
C GLY A 788 14.18 3.93 45.04
N GLY A 789 12.96 4.46 45.11
CA GLY A 789 11.72 3.77 44.72
C GLY A 789 11.53 3.62 43.21
N TRP A 790 12.34 4.29 42.39
CA TRP A 790 12.27 4.28 40.93
C TRP A 790 13.64 3.99 40.30
N GLU A 791 13.64 3.27 39.19
CA GLU A 791 14.83 3.00 38.38
C GLU A 791 14.58 3.23 36.89
N TYR A 792 15.61 3.72 36.19
CA TYR A 792 15.58 3.87 34.73
C TYR A 792 16.17 2.65 34.04
N ILE A 793 15.40 2.03 33.15
CA ILE A 793 15.78 0.82 32.45
C ILE A 793 16.09 1.15 30.99
N SER A 794 17.36 1.16 30.62
CA SER A 794 17.83 1.46 29.26
C SER A 794 17.88 0.20 28.38
N GLU A 795 18.69 -0.79 28.76
CA GLU A 795 18.86 -2.07 28.08
C GLU A 795 18.83 -3.21 29.12
N GLN A 796 17.94 -4.19 28.92
CA GLN A 796 17.85 -5.36 29.79
C GLN A 796 17.98 -6.63 28.94
N PRO A 797 18.88 -7.57 29.31
CA PRO A 797 18.86 -8.90 28.72
C PRO A 797 17.60 -9.63 29.21
N LEU A 798 16.74 -9.97 28.27
CA LEU A 798 15.52 -10.74 28.50
C LEU A 798 15.76 -12.18 28.06
N SER A 799 15.47 -13.11 28.97
CA SER A 799 15.28 -14.52 28.64
C SER A 799 13.86 -14.72 28.15
N LEU A 800 13.71 -15.06 26.86
CA LEU A 800 12.43 -15.37 26.23
C LEU A 800 12.16 -16.87 26.23
N THR A 801 10.97 -17.24 26.66
CA THR A 801 10.51 -18.63 26.75
C THR A 801 9.11 -18.77 26.14
N LEU A 802 8.88 -19.73 25.25
CA LEU A 802 7.55 -19.97 24.70
C LEU A 802 6.68 -20.75 25.69
N VAL A 803 5.41 -20.35 25.77
CA VAL A 803 4.43 -20.92 26.68
C VAL A 803 3.33 -21.59 25.87
N PRO A 804 3.36 -22.92 25.69
CA PRO A 804 2.32 -23.64 24.96
C PRO A 804 1.04 -23.75 25.80
N GLU A 805 -0.10 -23.58 25.16
CA GLU A 805 -1.45 -23.74 25.73
C GLU A 805 -2.19 -24.84 24.96
N ARG A 806 -2.80 -25.80 25.65
CA ARG A 806 -3.69 -26.80 25.02
C ARG A 806 -5.09 -26.21 24.87
N VAL A 807 -5.52 -25.96 23.63
CA VAL A 807 -6.86 -25.45 23.32
C VAL A 807 -7.70 -26.54 22.66
N ARG A 808 -8.90 -26.77 23.20
CA ARG A 808 -9.89 -27.65 22.58
C ARG A 808 -10.67 -26.86 21.53
N CYS A 809 -10.68 -27.33 20.29
CA CYS A 809 -11.41 -26.69 19.21
C CYS A 809 -12.92 -26.71 19.47
N ALA A 810 -13.55 -25.54 19.58
CA ALA A 810 -14.99 -25.42 19.79
C ALA A 810 -15.83 -26.07 18.68
N HIS A 811 -15.30 -26.15 17.46
CA HIS A 811 -16.03 -26.74 16.32
C HIS A 811 -15.98 -28.28 16.26
N CYS A 812 -14.81 -28.92 16.41
CA CYS A 812 -14.65 -30.36 16.21
C CYS A 812 -14.13 -31.13 17.44
N GLY A 813 -13.96 -30.44 18.57
CA GLY A 813 -13.54 -31.04 19.84
C GLY A 813 -12.09 -31.53 19.92
N SER A 814 -11.27 -31.39 18.86
CA SER A 814 -9.87 -31.83 18.93
C SER A 814 -9.05 -30.91 19.83
N VAL A 815 -8.15 -31.47 20.61
CA VAL A 815 -7.19 -30.69 21.41
C VAL A 815 -5.97 -30.39 20.54
N SER A 816 -5.52 -29.14 20.53
CA SER A 816 -4.32 -28.71 19.81
C SER A 816 -3.47 -27.85 20.74
N ALA A 817 -2.15 -28.03 20.72
CA ALA A 817 -1.22 -27.16 21.41
C ALA A 817 -0.97 -25.91 20.55
N ILE A 818 -1.28 -24.74 21.09
CA ILE A 818 -0.97 -23.45 20.48
C ILE A 818 0.15 -22.78 21.27
N ALA A 819 0.98 -21.93 20.65
CA ALA A 819 2.02 -21.16 21.35
C ALA A 819 1.76 -19.65 21.25
N PRO A 820 0.71 -19.13 21.93
CA PRO A 820 0.29 -17.74 21.74
C PRO A 820 1.06 -16.75 22.61
N TRP A 821 1.84 -17.23 23.58
CA TRP A 821 2.49 -16.40 24.60
C TRP A 821 4.00 -16.61 24.63
N CYS A 822 4.73 -15.51 24.81
CA CYS A 822 6.14 -15.48 25.17
C CYS A 822 6.26 -14.93 26.60
N ALA A 823 6.91 -15.69 27.47
CA ALA A 823 7.35 -15.20 28.78
C ALA A 823 8.72 -14.54 28.60
N ALA A 824 8.86 -13.31 29.08
CA ALA A 824 10.11 -12.56 29.10
C ALA A 824 10.53 -12.32 30.55
N THR A 825 11.68 -12.88 30.94
CA THR A 825 12.26 -12.71 32.27
C THR A 825 13.52 -11.87 32.15
N ALA A 826 13.53 -10.70 32.80
CA ALA A 826 14.73 -9.87 32.92
C ALA A 826 15.72 -10.49 33.91
N ALA A 827 17.01 -10.40 33.61
CA ALA A 827 18.04 -10.90 34.50
C ALA A 827 17.95 -10.24 35.89
N GLY A 828 17.95 -11.04 36.96
CA GLY A 828 17.88 -10.56 38.34
C GLY A 828 16.49 -10.21 38.87
N ARG A 829 15.40 -10.47 38.11
CA ARG A 829 14.02 -10.23 38.57
C ARG A 829 13.21 -11.53 38.72
N PRO A 830 12.39 -11.66 39.77
CA PRO A 830 11.72 -12.92 40.12
C PRO A 830 10.47 -13.24 39.27
N ALA A 831 9.91 -12.29 38.51
CA ALA A 831 8.63 -12.47 37.83
C ALA A 831 8.72 -12.30 36.30
N PRO A 832 8.28 -13.28 35.49
CA PRO A 832 8.20 -13.15 34.03
C PRO A 832 7.05 -12.24 33.60
N SER A 833 7.28 -11.43 32.56
CA SER A 833 6.22 -10.69 31.85
C SER A 833 5.74 -11.49 30.64
N PHE A 834 4.43 -11.68 30.49
CA PHE A 834 3.87 -12.46 29.38
C PHE A 834 3.34 -11.53 28.28
N ALA A 835 3.75 -11.77 27.04
CA ALA A 835 3.29 -11.01 25.87
C ALA A 835 2.80 -11.95 24.77
N ARG A 836 1.81 -11.50 23.97
CA ARG A 836 1.35 -12.23 22.79
C ARG A 836 2.34 -12.08 21.64
N ILE A 837 2.59 -13.16 20.90
CA ILE A 837 3.46 -13.15 19.73
C ILE A 837 2.71 -12.51 18.55
N LEU A 838 3.16 -11.33 18.10
CA LEU A 838 2.52 -10.55 17.05
C LEU A 838 3.49 -10.26 15.89
N GLY A 839 3.68 -11.23 14.98
CA GLY A 839 4.21 -11.03 13.62
C GLY A 839 5.62 -10.43 13.44
N THR A 840 6.07 -10.27 12.18
CA THR A 840 7.39 -9.74 11.81
C THR A 840 7.29 -8.39 11.07
N MET A 841 8.33 -7.56 11.16
CA MET A 841 8.41 -6.23 10.52
C MET A 841 8.91 -6.30 9.05
N ASP A 842 8.33 -5.49 8.16
CA ASP A 842 8.83 -5.28 6.80
C ASP A 842 9.48 -3.90 6.63
N GLY A 843 10.76 -3.89 6.27
CA GLY A 843 11.37 -2.93 5.34
C GLY A 843 11.41 -1.41 5.58
N GLY A 844 10.80 -0.80 6.61
CA GLY A 844 11.00 0.63 6.87
C GLY A 844 9.90 1.37 7.65
N MET A 845 10.26 1.84 8.85
CA MET A 845 9.63 2.86 9.71
C MET A 845 8.12 3.17 9.57
N ARG A 846 7.26 2.34 10.18
CA ARG A 846 6.19 2.76 11.12
C ARG A 846 5.56 1.54 11.80
N LEU A 847 5.33 1.64 13.11
CA LEU A 847 4.53 0.69 13.90
C LEU A 847 3.04 0.88 13.54
N LEU A 848 2.31 -0.21 13.30
CA LEU A 848 0.85 -0.21 13.19
C LEU A 848 0.27 -1.10 14.30
N PRO A 849 -0.61 -0.57 15.19
CA PRO A 849 -1.41 -1.40 16.06
C PRO A 849 -2.34 -2.30 15.23
N LEU A 850 -2.43 -3.59 15.56
CA LEU A 850 -3.32 -4.55 14.92
C LEU A 850 -4.72 -4.56 15.59
N ASP A 851 -5.38 -3.41 15.64
CA ASP A 851 -6.76 -3.28 16.17
C ASP A 851 -7.77 -2.70 15.17
N THR A 852 -7.35 -2.35 13.94
CA THR A 852 -8.25 -1.78 12.92
C THR A 852 -8.19 -2.49 11.56
N ALA A 853 -9.38 -2.73 10.98
CA ALA A 853 -9.60 -3.43 9.71
C ALA A 853 -8.95 -2.76 8.47
N GLU A 854 -8.57 -1.49 8.59
CA GLU A 854 -7.91 -0.69 7.53
C GLU A 854 -6.42 -1.04 7.42
N SER A 855 -5.77 -1.38 8.54
CA SER A 855 -4.33 -1.69 8.64
C SER A 855 -4.00 -3.07 8.06
N LEU A 856 -4.95 -3.99 8.09
CA LEU A 856 -4.88 -5.34 7.50
C LEU A 856 -4.86 -5.33 5.96
N ARG A 857 -5.33 -4.25 5.32
CA ARG A 857 -5.46 -4.18 3.85
C ARG A 857 -4.16 -3.90 3.11
N ARG A 858 -3.06 -3.48 3.77
CA ARG A 858 -1.85 -2.96 3.09
C ARG A 858 -0.63 -3.89 3.03
N SER A 859 -0.54 -4.98 3.80
CA SER A 859 0.68 -5.82 3.88
C SER A 859 0.53 -7.25 3.34
N ALA A 860 0.21 -7.41 2.04
CA ALA A 860 0.10 -8.73 1.42
C ALA A 860 1.09 -8.93 0.26
N LYS A 861 2.20 -9.66 0.50
CA LYS A 861 2.81 -10.66 -0.42
C LYS A 861 4.08 -11.31 0.18
N ARG A 862 3.99 -12.56 0.62
CA ARG A 862 4.81 -13.73 0.24
C ARG A 862 4.49 -14.93 1.16
N GLN A 863 4.41 -16.10 0.55
CA GLN A 863 4.01 -17.37 1.17
C GLN A 863 5.13 -17.96 2.04
N LEU A 864 4.79 -18.41 3.25
CA LEU A 864 5.51 -19.44 3.99
C LEU A 864 4.46 -20.43 4.51
N ARG A 865 4.64 -21.74 4.24
CA ARG A 865 3.77 -22.83 4.70
C ARG A 865 4.56 -23.72 5.67
N LEU A 866 4.19 -23.71 6.97
CA LEU A 866 4.55 -24.71 8.01
C LEU A 866 3.52 -24.66 9.18
N PRO A 867 3.47 -25.66 10.09
CA PRO A 867 2.24 -26.39 10.44
C PRO A 867 1.12 -25.52 11.08
N SER A 868 -0.08 -25.67 10.50
CA SER A 868 -1.40 -25.07 10.81
C SER A 868 -1.49 -23.57 11.12
N PHE A 869 -0.52 -22.75 10.76
CA PHE A 869 -0.72 -21.30 10.68
C PHE A 869 -1.34 -20.94 9.32
N GLN A 870 -2.53 -20.35 9.33
CA GLN A 870 -3.14 -19.76 8.14
C GLN A 870 -2.99 -18.24 8.20
N ILE A 871 -2.66 -17.62 7.08
CA ILE A 871 -2.77 -16.17 6.94
C ILE A 871 -4.20 -15.89 6.48
N ARG A 872 -5.07 -15.43 7.38
CA ARG A 872 -6.41 -14.93 7.04
C ARG A 872 -6.44 -13.44 7.30
N ASP A 873 -6.80 -12.67 6.28
CA ASP A 873 -6.88 -11.21 6.34
C ASP A 873 -5.59 -10.51 6.84
N GLY A 874 -4.41 -11.12 6.64
CA GLY A 874 -3.12 -10.55 7.06
C GLY A 874 -2.70 -10.89 8.50
N ALA A 875 -3.52 -11.64 9.25
CA ALA A 875 -3.14 -12.17 10.55
C ALA A 875 -2.64 -13.62 10.43
N VAL A 876 -1.52 -13.92 11.10
CA VAL A 876 -1.07 -15.30 11.33
C VAL A 876 -1.98 -15.89 12.41
N VAL A 877 -2.92 -16.75 12.03
CA VAL A 877 -3.82 -17.43 12.96
C VAL A 877 -3.50 -18.92 13.04
N GLN A 878 -3.41 -19.46 14.25
CA GLN A 878 -3.25 -20.89 14.43
C GLN A 878 -4.62 -21.55 14.27
N THR A 879 -4.70 -22.55 13.40
CA THR A 879 -5.95 -23.26 13.09
C THR A 879 -5.92 -24.67 13.66
N CYS A 880 -7.09 -25.16 14.02
CA CYS A 880 -7.31 -26.53 14.44
C CYS A 880 -6.79 -27.47 13.35
N VAL A 881 -5.87 -28.35 13.71
CA VAL A 881 -5.25 -29.31 12.77
C VAL A 881 -6.27 -30.24 12.11
N ARG A 882 -7.44 -30.44 12.73
CA ARG A 882 -8.50 -31.32 12.23
C ARG A 882 -9.52 -30.63 11.32
N CYS A 883 -9.96 -29.42 11.65
CA CYS A 883 -11.07 -28.76 10.92
C CYS A 883 -10.72 -27.38 10.34
N GLY A 884 -9.51 -26.87 10.57
CA GLY A 884 -9.06 -25.59 10.03
C GLY A 884 -9.72 -24.36 10.66
N ASN A 885 -10.52 -24.52 11.73
CA ASN A 885 -11.10 -23.40 12.46
C ASN A 885 -10.07 -22.68 13.32
N ILE A 886 -10.24 -21.37 13.51
CA ILE A 886 -9.31 -20.54 14.29
C ILE A 886 -9.36 -20.96 15.75
N LEU A 887 -8.20 -21.23 16.33
CA LEU A 887 -8.04 -21.48 17.76
C LEU A 887 -7.70 -20.17 18.45
N LEU A 888 -8.46 -19.83 19.50
CA LEU A 888 -8.20 -18.67 20.33
C LEU A 888 -7.58 -19.12 21.67
N PRO A 889 -6.60 -18.38 22.22
CA PRO A 889 -6.11 -18.62 23.58
C PRO A 889 -7.25 -18.46 24.57
N THR A 890 -7.35 -19.39 25.52
CA THR A 890 -8.35 -19.36 26.61
C THR A 890 -7.79 -18.74 27.88
N LEU A 891 -6.47 -18.70 28.04
CA LEU A 891 -5.81 -18.09 29.19
C LEU A 891 -5.53 -16.60 28.95
N SER A 892 -5.71 -15.79 30.00
CA SER A 892 -5.24 -14.40 30.04
C SER A 892 -3.78 -14.33 30.49
N GLY A 893 -3.09 -13.23 30.17
CA GLY A 893 -1.71 -13.02 30.63
C GLY A 893 -1.58 -12.96 32.16
N GLU A 894 -2.64 -12.55 32.86
CA GLU A 894 -2.70 -12.54 34.33
C GLU A 894 -2.88 -13.95 34.91
N THR A 895 -3.75 -14.77 34.30
CA THR A 895 -3.92 -16.17 34.68
C THR A 895 -2.64 -16.98 34.47
N LEU A 896 -1.88 -16.69 33.42
CA LEU A 896 -0.56 -17.30 33.19
C LEU A 896 0.45 -16.86 34.25
N ARG A 897 0.51 -15.58 34.61
CA ARG A 897 1.38 -15.10 35.71
C ARG A 897 1.14 -15.81 37.03
N GLN A 898 -0.12 -16.07 37.37
CA GLN A 898 -0.48 -16.72 38.64
C GLN A 898 -0.24 -18.24 38.65
N ARG A 899 -0.32 -18.90 37.49
CA ARG A 899 -0.31 -20.37 37.40
C ARG A 899 0.99 -20.97 36.85
N TRP A 900 1.89 -20.15 36.34
CA TRP A 900 3.13 -20.61 35.71
C TRP A 900 4.18 -21.03 36.75
N THR A 901 4.60 -22.30 36.69
CA THR A 901 5.52 -22.90 37.68
C THR A 901 6.79 -23.52 37.09
N GLY A 902 7.06 -23.40 35.78
CA GLY A 902 8.13 -24.17 35.13
C GLY A 902 8.97 -23.45 34.07
N PRO A 903 10.06 -24.07 33.59
CA PRO A 903 10.82 -23.59 32.44
C PRO A 903 10.06 -24.00 31.18
N GLY A 904 9.56 -23.05 30.41
CA GLY A 904 8.80 -23.33 29.19
C GLY A 904 9.66 -23.89 28.06
N VAL A 905 9.12 -23.92 26.84
CA VAL A 905 9.77 -24.61 25.71
C VAL A 905 10.58 -23.62 24.87
N GLY A 906 11.87 -23.91 24.66
CA GLY A 906 12.79 -23.05 23.89
C GLY A 906 13.27 -21.83 24.70
N PHE A 907 14.56 -21.52 24.57
CA PHE A 907 15.22 -20.44 25.31
C PHE A 907 15.99 -19.54 24.34
N LEU A 908 15.75 -18.24 24.39
CA LEU A 908 16.51 -17.24 23.65
C LEU A 908 16.79 -16.03 24.55
N GLN A 909 18.06 -15.61 24.63
CA GLN A 909 18.40 -14.32 25.23
C GLN A 909 18.38 -13.23 24.17
N VAL A 910 17.63 -12.16 24.43
CA VAL A 910 17.62 -10.95 23.61
C VAL A 910 17.78 -9.72 24.50
N SER A 911 18.65 -8.80 24.11
CA SER A 911 18.72 -7.49 24.74
C SER A 911 17.67 -6.59 24.12
N VAL A 912 16.75 -6.06 24.94
CA VAL A 912 15.72 -5.13 24.49
C VAL A 912 15.95 -3.77 25.12
N GLY A 913 16.02 -2.73 24.28
CA GLY A 913 16.06 -1.34 24.71
C GLY A 913 14.67 -0.85 25.08
N VAL A 914 14.32 -0.86 26.37
CA VAL A 914 12.98 -0.47 26.87
C VAL A 914 12.90 1.03 27.16
N HIS A 915 14.02 1.66 27.55
CA HIS A 915 14.18 3.10 27.80
C HIS A 915 13.01 3.74 28.57
N ARG A 916 12.73 3.28 29.80
CA ARG A 916 11.63 3.81 30.64
C ARG A 916 11.97 3.84 32.13
N TRP A 917 11.29 4.69 32.89
CA TRP A 917 11.28 4.66 34.36
C TRP A 917 10.25 3.63 34.85
N CYS A 918 10.61 2.86 35.89
CA CYS A 918 9.74 1.87 36.54
C CYS A 918 9.89 2.00 38.05
N ARG A 919 8.83 1.71 38.82
CA ARG A 919 9.03 1.48 40.26
C ARG A 919 9.84 0.21 40.49
N LEU A 920 10.65 0.21 41.53
CA LEU A 920 11.38 -0.97 41.96
C LEU A 920 10.38 -2.10 42.26
N GLY A 921 10.46 -3.21 41.53
CA GLY A 921 9.54 -4.35 41.63
C GLY A 921 8.40 -4.40 40.60
N GLU A 922 8.12 -3.32 39.86
CA GLU A 922 7.07 -3.34 38.82
C GLU A 922 7.53 -4.06 37.53
N PRO A 923 6.63 -4.77 36.81
CA PRO A 923 6.99 -5.43 35.56
C PRO A 923 7.46 -4.44 34.49
N ILE A 924 8.64 -4.74 33.92
CA ILE A 924 9.33 -3.89 32.91
C ILE A 924 8.54 -3.78 31.60
N LEU A 925 7.69 -4.78 31.31
CA LEU A 925 6.93 -4.88 30.08
C LEU A 925 5.44 -4.90 30.42
N THR A 926 4.76 -3.79 30.12
CA THR A 926 3.32 -3.63 30.35
C THR A 926 2.50 -3.77 29.05
N GLY A 927 3.12 -4.15 27.93
CA GLY A 927 2.49 -4.26 26.61
C GLY A 927 3.01 -5.41 25.73
N SER A 928 2.47 -5.53 24.51
CA SER A 928 2.84 -6.59 23.56
C SER A 928 4.29 -6.44 23.08
N LEU A 929 5.03 -7.56 22.98
CA LEU A 929 6.45 -7.58 22.63
C LEU A 929 6.64 -7.90 21.14
N THR A 930 7.39 -7.07 20.43
CA THR A 930 7.75 -7.32 19.02
C THR A 930 9.23 -7.69 18.96
N VAL A 931 9.55 -8.88 18.47
CA VAL A 931 10.95 -9.32 18.32
C VAL A 931 11.47 -8.83 16.96
N ALA A 932 12.42 -7.90 16.97
CA ALA A 932 13.02 -7.37 15.75
C ALA A 932 14.12 -8.32 15.21
N GLY A 933 13.89 -8.94 14.06
CA GLY A 933 14.96 -9.63 13.31
C GLY A 933 15.64 -8.67 12.34
N ARG A 934 16.89 -8.27 12.59
CA ARG A 934 17.77 -7.73 11.53
C ARG A 934 18.45 -8.89 10.80
N PRO A 935 18.66 -8.81 9.48
CA PRO A 935 19.40 -9.83 8.74
C PRO A 935 20.90 -9.71 9.08
N SER A 936 21.35 -10.45 10.10
CA SER A 936 22.77 -10.75 10.25
C SER A 936 23.16 -11.80 9.21
N ARG A 937 24.44 -11.81 8.81
CA ARG A 937 24.98 -12.62 7.70
C ARG A 937 24.98 -14.15 7.90
N GLY A 938 24.38 -14.66 8.99
CA GLY A 938 24.11 -16.09 9.17
C GLY A 938 22.60 -16.33 9.11
N ARG A 939 22.11 -16.98 8.05
CA ARG A 939 20.69 -17.35 7.94
C ARG A 939 20.38 -18.43 9.00
N MET A 940 19.54 -18.08 9.97
CA MET A 940 18.76 -19.06 10.73
C MET A 940 17.27 -18.84 10.40
N THR A 941 16.67 -19.74 9.63
CA THR A 941 15.23 -19.71 9.31
C THR A 941 14.40 -20.03 10.55
N LEU A 942 13.11 -19.67 10.56
CA LEU A 942 12.18 -20.08 11.62
C LEU A 942 12.14 -21.62 11.78
N GLU A 943 12.43 -22.37 10.71
CA GLU A 943 12.64 -23.83 10.75
C GLU A 943 13.89 -24.22 11.54
N GLN A 944 15.00 -23.51 11.37
CA GLN A 944 16.23 -23.75 12.12
C GLN A 944 16.03 -23.38 13.61
N TRP A 945 15.19 -22.39 13.93
CA TRP A 945 14.79 -22.06 15.30
C TRP A 945 13.97 -23.18 15.97
N PHE A 946 13.00 -23.77 15.26
CA PHE A 946 12.26 -24.95 15.73
C PHE A 946 13.11 -26.23 15.77
N ALA A 947 14.10 -26.38 14.88
CA ALA A 947 14.99 -27.54 14.87
C ALA A 947 16.10 -27.47 15.92
N ALA A 948 16.58 -26.28 16.28
CA ALA A 948 17.55 -26.07 17.36
C ALA A 948 16.92 -26.22 18.76
N ALA A 949 15.62 -25.98 18.88
CA ALA A 949 14.82 -26.40 20.03
C ALA A 949 14.43 -27.88 19.86
N THR A 950 15.38 -28.81 20.07
CA THR A 950 15.16 -30.26 19.95
C THR A 950 13.87 -30.74 20.65
N PRO A 951 12.93 -31.41 19.94
CA PRO A 951 11.84 -32.16 20.56
C PRO A 951 12.21 -33.60 20.94
N GLN A 952 13.46 -34.03 20.75
CA GLN A 952 13.83 -35.44 20.90
C GLN A 952 13.94 -35.95 22.35
N GLN A 953 13.91 -35.06 23.36
CA GLN A 953 13.83 -35.49 24.77
C GLN A 953 12.46 -35.28 25.42
N LEU A 954 11.52 -34.58 24.79
CA LEU A 954 10.21 -34.30 25.39
C LEU A 954 9.10 -35.25 24.93
N PHE A 955 9.22 -35.89 23.76
CA PHE A 955 8.20 -36.87 23.34
C PHE A 955 8.37 -38.26 23.96
N SER A 956 9.60 -38.66 24.34
CA SER A 956 9.83 -39.93 25.05
C SER A 956 9.36 -39.89 26.51
N ASP A 957 9.44 -38.72 27.16
CA ASP A 957 9.08 -38.58 28.58
C ASP A 957 7.59 -38.23 28.79
N TRP A 958 6.84 -37.96 27.72
CA TRP A 958 5.43 -37.55 27.81
C TRP A 958 4.42 -38.67 27.54
N GLU A 959 4.84 -39.79 26.94
CA GLU A 959 4.03 -41.02 26.86
C GLU A 959 4.23 -41.93 28.09
N GLY A 960 5.17 -41.61 28.98
CA GLY A 960 5.54 -42.47 30.12
C GLY A 960 4.76 -42.27 31.43
N ASN A 961 3.95 -41.22 31.57
CA ASN A 961 3.21 -41.00 32.82
C ASN A 961 1.87 -40.32 32.54
N PHE A 962 0.82 -41.12 32.38
CA PHE A 962 -0.51 -40.94 32.98
C PHE A 962 -1.42 -42.07 32.47
N GLY A 963 -1.21 -43.26 33.03
CA GLY A 963 -2.25 -44.27 33.16
C GLY A 963 -2.84 -44.16 34.57
N GLN A 964 -3.93 -43.39 34.70
CA GLN A 964 -5.08 -43.56 35.61
C GLN A 964 -6.04 -42.38 35.42
#